data_AF-A0A336M016-F1
#
_entry.id   AF-A0A336M016-F1
#
_cell.length_a   1.000
_cell.length_b   1.000
_cell.length_c   1.000
_cell.angle_alpha   90.00
_cell.angle_beta   90.00
_cell.angle_gamma   90.00
#
_symmetry.space_group_name_H-M   'P 1'
#
loop_
_entity.id
_entity.type
_entity.pdbx_description
1 polymer ?
#
loop_
_entity_poly.entity_id
_entity_poly.type
_entity_poly.pdbx_seq_one_letter_code
_entity_poly.pdbx_strand_id
1 'polypeptide(L)'
;MASQVKIPGEFLLIADNAIDKWPLMGSPIPITIILVSYLVFVLKLGPLWMSKRPAFQLNKFLIVYNAYQCLFSCWMFSQAFVDNILTLIFSFGCRTAKEENPHLIDVILSCAWWFFISKIVELLDTVFFVLRKKQNQISFLHVYHHSATCLFTWVYLKYMPGEQGVVIGALNSFVHIIMYFYYMVAAMGPKYQKYIWWKKYMTWIQLTQFGLMLFYLGMVTAFNCKKFHKVLTYFFFINVSIMMILFADFYRKAIKLTKIMQIKLQLKRKMDRSMANYAMKRRHIETFNNKITSKIIIMSNTTTISEAIWNMYEVSLVGVDPLIDSWVLMKSPVAMLTIIASYLTFVTKLGPWLMRDRKPFQLKHVMIAYNALQVVLCFYIVSMTNQVEDPFKWLFSFGCRYTPGRDRFLAVLVWKGSYLYMIAKLLDLLDTIFFVLRKKDSQISFLHIYHHTITFTFSWYYLKYLPGESGVFVGLINSSVHVLMYFYYLVAAMGPQYRKYLWWKKYLTTIQLIQFFAITLYMTATILFSCKTDKFFTTFFLANACLFIYLFGNFYRKTYIENAKKREEKRLSLAAEKLSAESAELRRLQTINAMTSDLNGNFNQNSNSKKSLVVKCVDNPEVDKWFMMQSPGPVMLILVSYISFVLFIGPRFMKNREPFELKNLIIGYNAFQVLFSFYLVTLKLSLKSMFSLKASDTKYFFEYFYGFGCTSISPEEDEHFRKGLYNGMWTYAIAKFIDLFDTCFFVLRKKQSHVNFLHVYHHVGVILFSWCILKYAVGPESLVVGLLNSAVHVVMYFYYFLAALGPAYRKYLWWKKYMTWLQLAQFCYIFVHMTASLFLSCQWNKVVVYAVMINAVIHTLLFADFYKKTYYANQERLRAEGKKKEFQINRKNIFKIIELSLLLLKFKFNKKTVI
;
A
#
# COMPACT_ATOMS: atom_id res chain seq x y z
N MET A 1 -53.39 -34.71 8.66
CA MET A 1 -52.43 -34.73 9.81
C MET A 1 -51.18 -33.95 9.42
N ALA A 2 -50.45 -33.40 10.39
CA ALA A 2 -49.31 -32.51 10.12
C ALA A 2 -47.97 -33.14 10.56
N SER A 3 -46.90 -32.85 9.81
CA SER A 3 -45.52 -33.10 10.20
C SER A 3 -44.67 -31.85 9.90
N GLN A 4 -44.54 -30.97 10.89
CA GLN A 4 -43.71 -29.76 10.74
C GLN A 4 -42.22 -30.09 10.86
N VAL A 5 -41.44 -29.77 9.83
CA VAL A 5 -39.99 -29.59 9.98
C VAL A 5 -39.72 -28.15 10.43
N LYS A 6 -39.56 -27.95 11.74
CA LYS A 6 -39.24 -26.63 12.31
C LYS A 6 -37.82 -26.21 11.98
N ILE A 7 -37.67 -25.33 10.99
CA ILE A 7 -36.42 -24.62 10.68
C ILE A 7 -36.47 -23.24 11.34
N PRO A 8 -35.49 -22.82 12.17
CA PRO A 8 -35.53 -21.53 12.85
C PRO A 8 -35.20 -20.37 11.88
N GLY A 9 -36.21 -19.90 11.14
CA GLY A 9 -36.01 -18.97 10.02
C GLY A 9 -37.20 -18.09 9.60
N GLU A 10 -38.26 -17.97 10.41
CA GLU A 10 -39.54 -17.32 10.06
C GLU A 10 -39.49 -15.84 9.61
N PHE A 11 -38.33 -15.19 9.64
CA PHE A 11 -38.22 -13.76 9.31
C PHE A 11 -37.99 -13.46 7.82
N LEU A 12 -37.54 -14.43 7.01
CA LEU A 12 -37.16 -14.13 5.61
C LEU A 12 -38.38 -13.79 4.75
N LEU A 13 -39.48 -14.54 4.90
CA LEU A 13 -40.67 -14.52 4.03
C LEU A 13 -41.60 -13.30 4.21
N ILE A 14 -41.41 -12.51 5.28
CA ILE A 14 -42.29 -11.38 5.60
C ILE A 14 -41.85 -10.11 4.85
N ALA A 15 -40.54 -9.90 4.68
CA ALA A 15 -40.00 -8.70 4.03
C ALA A 15 -40.21 -8.69 2.50
N ASP A 16 -40.05 -9.85 1.85
CA ASP A 16 -40.14 -10.00 0.38
C ASP A 16 -41.49 -9.51 -0.20
N ASN A 17 -42.60 -9.64 0.55
CA ASN A 17 -43.94 -9.33 0.05
C ASN A 17 -44.33 -7.84 0.10
N ALA A 18 -43.61 -7.02 0.88
CA ALA A 18 -43.92 -5.60 1.08
C ALA A 18 -43.12 -4.70 0.14
N ILE A 19 -41.79 -4.88 0.12
CA ILE A 19 -40.85 -4.01 -0.59
C ILE A 19 -40.93 -4.21 -2.11
N ASP A 20 -41.31 -5.39 -2.59
CA ASP A 20 -41.34 -5.72 -4.03
C ASP A 20 -42.35 -4.92 -4.84
N LYS A 21 -43.36 -4.36 -4.18
CA LYS A 21 -44.35 -3.44 -4.76
C LYS A 21 -43.80 -2.01 -4.91
N TRP A 22 -42.68 -1.68 -4.27
CA TRP A 22 -42.12 -0.33 -4.27
C TRP A 22 -41.30 -0.05 -5.54
N PRO A 23 -41.26 1.21 -6.02
CA PRO A 23 -40.59 1.51 -7.29
C PRO A 23 -39.12 1.08 -7.29
N LEU A 24 -38.73 0.42 -8.39
CA LEU A 24 -37.40 -0.14 -8.66
C LEU A 24 -36.97 -1.34 -7.78
N MET A 25 -37.84 -1.92 -6.95
CA MET A 25 -37.46 -3.01 -6.02
C MET A 25 -37.79 -4.44 -6.50
N GLY A 26 -38.75 -4.62 -7.40
CA GLY A 26 -39.15 -5.94 -7.91
C GLY A 26 -38.07 -6.71 -8.72
N SER A 27 -36.96 -6.08 -9.12
CA SER A 27 -35.88 -6.74 -9.89
C SER A 27 -34.56 -5.95 -9.83
N PRO A 28 -33.38 -6.59 -9.91
CA PRO A 28 -32.10 -5.91 -10.11
C PRO A 28 -31.92 -5.30 -11.52
N ILE A 29 -32.80 -5.63 -12.48
CA ILE A 29 -32.65 -5.21 -13.88
C ILE A 29 -32.74 -3.68 -14.06
N PRO A 30 -33.76 -2.96 -13.53
CA PRO A 30 -33.88 -1.51 -13.72
C PRO A 30 -32.69 -0.73 -13.15
N ILE A 31 -32.23 -1.07 -11.95
CA ILE A 31 -31.07 -0.40 -11.33
C ILE A 31 -29.77 -0.70 -12.09
N THR A 32 -29.62 -1.91 -12.65
CA THR A 32 -28.50 -2.25 -13.52
C THR A 32 -28.53 -1.44 -14.82
N ILE A 33 -29.69 -1.26 -15.44
CA ILE A 33 -29.86 -0.42 -16.65
C ILE A 33 -29.53 1.05 -16.36
N ILE A 34 -29.99 1.58 -15.22
CA ILE A 34 -29.67 2.95 -14.76
C ILE A 34 -28.15 3.10 -14.60
N LEU A 35 -27.48 2.19 -13.91
CA LEU A 35 -26.04 2.26 -13.67
C LEU A 35 -25.20 2.07 -14.95
N VAL A 36 -25.60 1.17 -15.86
CA VAL A 36 -24.90 0.95 -17.14
C VAL A 36 -25.06 2.17 -18.06
N SER A 37 -26.27 2.69 -18.22
CA SER A 37 -26.52 3.88 -19.06
C SER A 37 -25.81 5.13 -18.51
N TYR A 38 -25.83 5.32 -17.18
CA TYR A 38 -25.04 6.31 -16.45
C TYR A 38 -23.53 6.21 -16.75
N LEU A 39 -22.93 5.03 -16.59
CA LEU A 39 -21.50 4.84 -16.84
C LEU A 39 -21.13 5.07 -18.32
N VAL A 40 -21.96 4.61 -19.25
CA VAL A 40 -21.78 4.83 -20.70
C VAL A 40 -21.88 6.32 -21.04
N PHE A 41 -22.81 7.06 -20.43
CA PHE A 41 -22.92 8.51 -20.58
C PHE A 41 -21.69 9.23 -20.02
N VAL A 42 -21.38 9.05 -18.73
CA VAL A 42 -20.35 9.82 -18.00
C VAL A 42 -18.93 9.54 -18.51
N LEU A 43 -18.64 8.30 -18.94
CA LEU A 43 -17.31 7.91 -19.38
C LEU A 43 -17.07 8.00 -20.89
N LYS A 44 -18.13 8.00 -21.73
CA LYS A 44 -18.00 8.04 -23.20
C LYS A 44 -18.93 9.04 -23.89
N LEU A 45 -20.24 8.80 -23.88
CA LEU A 45 -21.17 9.52 -24.78
C LEU A 45 -21.27 11.01 -24.44
N GLY A 46 -21.43 11.34 -23.16
CA GLY A 46 -21.51 12.72 -22.68
C GLY A 46 -20.24 13.53 -22.99
N PRO A 47 -19.03 13.08 -22.61
CA PRO A 47 -17.78 13.74 -22.99
C PRO A 47 -17.57 13.86 -24.51
N LEU A 48 -17.99 12.87 -25.30
CA LEU A 48 -17.92 12.92 -26.77
C LEU A 48 -18.89 13.97 -27.35
N TRP A 49 -20.15 13.98 -26.91
CA TRP A 49 -21.17 14.95 -27.33
C TRP A 49 -20.81 16.38 -26.91
N MET A 50 -20.31 16.55 -25.68
CA MET A 50 -19.84 17.83 -25.16
C MET A 50 -18.54 18.31 -25.82
N SER A 51 -17.77 17.45 -26.49
CA SER A 51 -16.49 17.84 -27.10
C SER A 51 -16.68 19.02 -28.08
N LYS A 52 -17.68 18.90 -28.97
CA LYS A 52 -18.06 19.88 -30.01
C LYS A 52 -18.91 21.06 -29.52
N ARG A 53 -19.35 21.08 -28.25
CA ARG A 53 -20.26 22.10 -27.69
C ARG A 53 -19.57 23.01 -26.66
N PRO A 54 -20.02 24.27 -26.46
CA PRO A 54 -19.62 25.07 -25.29
C PRO A 54 -20.09 24.42 -23.98
N ALA A 55 -19.57 24.86 -22.83
CA ALA A 55 -20.03 24.37 -21.53
C ALA A 55 -21.35 25.03 -21.11
N PHE A 56 -22.32 24.25 -20.65
CA PHE A 56 -23.64 24.77 -20.25
C PHE A 56 -23.58 25.62 -18.97
N GLN A 57 -24.29 26.76 -18.97
CA GLN A 57 -24.34 27.70 -17.84
C GLN A 57 -25.37 27.30 -16.76
N LEU A 58 -25.25 26.08 -16.23
CA LEU A 58 -26.21 25.49 -15.28
C LEU A 58 -26.17 26.10 -13.86
N ASN A 59 -25.72 27.35 -13.66
CA ASN A 59 -25.45 27.89 -12.33
C ASN A 59 -26.75 28.09 -11.50
N LYS A 60 -27.82 28.67 -12.09
CA LYS A 60 -29.13 28.80 -11.40
C LYS A 60 -29.71 27.43 -11.04
N PHE A 61 -29.73 26.52 -12.01
CA PHE A 61 -30.22 25.15 -11.82
C PHE A 61 -29.45 24.41 -10.70
N LEU A 62 -28.12 24.54 -10.68
CA LEU A 62 -27.29 23.95 -9.62
C LEU A 62 -27.57 24.54 -8.25
N ILE A 63 -27.89 25.83 -8.11
CA ILE A 63 -28.27 26.39 -6.80
C ILE A 63 -29.54 25.70 -6.29
N VAL A 64 -30.57 25.58 -7.14
CA VAL A 64 -31.84 24.89 -6.81
C VAL A 64 -31.61 23.41 -6.49
N TYR A 65 -30.86 22.69 -7.33
CA TYR A 65 -30.56 21.27 -7.12
C TYR A 65 -29.75 21.00 -5.84
N ASN A 66 -28.73 21.80 -5.54
CA ASN A 66 -27.94 21.64 -4.31
C ASN A 66 -28.74 22.08 -3.06
N ALA A 67 -29.66 23.05 -3.19
CA ALA A 67 -30.60 23.39 -2.11
C ALA A 67 -31.58 22.23 -1.83
N TYR A 68 -32.16 21.64 -2.88
CA TYR A 68 -33.00 20.43 -2.76
C TYR A 68 -32.24 19.29 -2.08
N GLN A 69 -31.04 18.93 -2.57
CA GLN A 69 -30.23 17.87 -1.97
C GLN A 69 -29.88 18.16 -0.51
N CYS A 70 -29.63 19.42 -0.15
CA CYS A 70 -29.38 19.84 1.23
C CYS A 70 -30.62 19.65 2.11
N LEU A 71 -31.79 20.15 1.69
CA LEU A 71 -33.06 20.03 2.43
C LEU A 71 -33.51 18.57 2.56
N PHE A 72 -33.39 17.79 1.49
CA PHE A 72 -33.68 16.36 1.51
C PHE A 72 -32.73 15.60 2.46
N SER A 73 -31.44 15.96 2.47
CA SER A 73 -30.47 15.41 3.44
C SER A 73 -30.79 15.81 4.89
N CYS A 74 -31.32 17.02 5.13
CA CYS A 74 -31.80 17.44 6.46
C CYS A 74 -33.00 16.60 6.91
N TRP A 75 -34.00 16.40 6.03
CA TRP A 75 -35.16 15.57 6.32
C TRP A 75 -34.76 14.11 6.60
N MET A 76 -33.94 13.52 5.71
CA MET A 76 -33.38 12.17 5.90
C MET A 76 -32.60 12.02 7.21
N PHE A 77 -31.89 13.08 7.65
CA PHE A 77 -31.19 13.06 8.94
C PHE A 77 -32.17 13.18 10.13
N SER A 78 -33.24 13.98 10.02
CA SER A 78 -34.26 14.08 11.09
C SER A 78 -35.00 12.76 11.36
N GLN A 79 -35.18 11.90 10.35
CA GLN A 79 -35.81 10.58 10.54
C GLN A 79 -35.04 9.67 11.52
N ALA A 80 -33.74 9.90 11.72
CA ALA A 80 -32.94 9.14 12.70
C ALA A 80 -33.26 9.47 14.17
N PHE A 81 -34.08 10.50 14.43
CA PHE A 81 -34.48 10.96 15.76
C PHE A 81 -35.97 10.67 16.07
N VAL A 82 -36.71 10.10 15.13
CA VAL A 82 -38.11 9.67 15.29
C VAL A 82 -38.17 8.36 16.09
N ASP A 83 -39.29 8.11 16.78
CA ASP A 83 -39.66 6.84 17.44
C ASP A 83 -38.56 6.16 18.28
N ASN A 84 -37.76 6.94 19.03
CA ASN A 84 -36.65 6.45 19.86
C ASN A 84 -35.59 5.61 19.11
N ILE A 85 -35.49 5.74 17.78
CA ILE A 85 -34.49 5.06 16.93
C ILE A 85 -33.06 5.31 17.45
N LEU A 86 -32.77 6.53 17.90
CA LEU A 86 -31.48 6.90 18.48
C LEU A 86 -31.15 6.09 19.75
N THR A 87 -32.16 5.81 20.57
CA THR A 87 -32.05 5.09 21.85
C THR A 87 -31.76 3.60 21.62
N LEU A 88 -32.35 3.01 20.58
CA LEU A 88 -32.01 1.68 20.09
C LEU A 88 -30.54 1.64 19.59
N ILE A 89 -30.14 2.61 18.77
CA ILE A 89 -28.79 2.74 18.19
C ILE A 89 -27.69 2.87 19.24
N PHE A 90 -27.93 3.61 20.33
CA PHE A 90 -26.97 3.79 21.42
C PHE A 90 -27.11 2.75 22.55
N SER A 91 -28.06 1.81 22.47
CA SER A 91 -28.09 0.69 23.40
C SER A 91 -26.89 -0.24 23.15
N PHE A 92 -25.95 -0.31 24.09
CA PHE A 92 -24.72 -1.10 23.95
C PHE A 92 -24.93 -2.62 24.03
N GLY A 93 -26.19 -3.08 24.15
CA GLY A 93 -26.58 -4.49 24.09
C GLY A 93 -27.24 -4.84 22.76
N CYS A 94 -27.19 -6.11 22.37
CA CYS A 94 -27.75 -6.61 21.12
C CYS A 94 -29.31 -6.70 21.11
N ARG A 95 -30.01 -5.66 21.58
CA ARG A 95 -31.48 -5.54 21.44
C ARG A 95 -31.83 -5.15 20.01
N THR A 96 -32.94 -5.68 19.52
CA THR A 96 -33.47 -5.40 18.17
C THR A 96 -34.86 -4.78 18.28
N ALA A 97 -35.22 -3.85 17.39
CA ALA A 97 -36.57 -3.27 17.27
C ALA A 97 -37.68 -4.34 17.17
N LYS A 98 -37.28 -5.50 16.64
CA LYS A 98 -38.04 -6.72 16.36
C LYS A 98 -38.86 -7.32 17.51
N GLU A 99 -38.67 -6.86 18.75
CA GLU A 99 -39.35 -7.43 19.93
C GLU A 99 -40.50 -6.56 20.47
N GLU A 100 -40.69 -5.32 19.98
CA GLU A 100 -41.68 -4.39 20.60
C GLU A 100 -42.64 -3.64 19.63
N ASN A 101 -42.33 -3.38 18.35
CA ASN A 101 -43.29 -2.64 17.49
C ASN A 101 -43.16 -2.88 15.95
N PRO A 102 -44.24 -3.31 15.25
CA PRO A 102 -44.27 -3.39 13.78
C PRO A 102 -44.10 -2.05 13.05
N HIS A 103 -44.68 -0.95 13.54
CA HIS A 103 -44.62 0.38 12.92
C HIS A 103 -43.17 0.84 12.68
N LEU A 104 -42.31 0.55 13.66
CA LEU A 104 -40.89 0.90 13.63
C LEU A 104 -40.15 0.20 12.48
N ILE A 105 -40.58 -1.00 12.06
CA ILE A 105 -39.99 -1.71 10.92
C ILE A 105 -40.36 -1.00 9.62
N ASP A 106 -41.63 -0.67 9.41
CA ASP A 106 -42.09 0.03 8.20
C ASP A 106 -41.46 1.43 8.05
N VAL A 107 -41.26 2.16 9.17
CA VAL A 107 -40.49 3.41 9.20
C VAL A 107 -39.04 3.20 8.77
N ILE A 108 -38.36 2.15 9.26
CA ILE A 108 -36.97 1.83 8.89
C ILE A 108 -36.87 1.45 7.40
N LEU A 109 -37.82 0.65 6.88
CA LEU A 109 -37.88 0.29 5.46
C LEU A 109 -38.11 1.52 4.57
N SER A 110 -39.07 2.37 4.95
CA SER A 110 -39.39 3.61 4.24
C SER A 110 -38.18 4.55 4.18
N CYS A 111 -37.49 4.74 5.30
CA CYS A 111 -36.25 5.53 5.35
C CYS A 111 -35.15 4.94 4.46
N ALA A 112 -34.98 3.62 4.45
CA ALA A 112 -33.98 2.96 3.62
C ALA A 112 -34.29 3.08 2.10
N TRP A 113 -35.56 3.07 1.70
CA TRP A 113 -35.97 3.33 0.32
C TRP A 113 -35.78 4.80 -0.09
N TRP A 114 -36.14 5.77 0.76
CA TRP A 114 -35.85 7.18 0.49
C TRP A 114 -34.34 7.47 0.41
N PHE A 115 -33.52 6.80 1.23
CA PHE A 115 -32.06 6.84 1.10
C PHE A 115 -31.56 6.21 -0.21
N PHE A 116 -32.17 5.13 -0.70
CA PHE A 116 -31.87 4.55 -2.01
C PHE A 116 -32.19 5.52 -3.16
N ILE A 117 -33.39 6.11 -3.16
CA ILE A 117 -33.80 7.12 -4.15
C ILE A 117 -32.83 8.31 -4.14
N SER A 118 -32.37 8.75 -2.97
CA SER A 118 -31.30 9.76 -2.83
C SER A 118 -30.09 9.42 -3.71
N LYS A 119 -29.60 8.18 -3.67
CA LYS A 119 -28.39 7.76 -4.41
C LYS A 119 -28.59 7.66 -5.92
N ILE A 120 -29.83 7.48 -6.39
CA ILE A 120 -30.17 7.65 -7.81
C ILE A 120 -30.10 9.12 -8.21
N VAL A 121 -30.70 10.04 -7.43
CA VAL A 121 -30.68 11.48 -7.73
C VAL A 121 -29.24 12.05 -7.68
N GLU A 122 -28.40 11.59 -6.75
CA GLU A 122 -26.98 11.95 -6.66
C GLU A 122 -26.16 11.59 -7.91
N LEU A 123 -26.60 10.67 -8.77
CA LEU A 123 -25.94 10.39 -10.06
C LEU A 123 -25.86 11.64 -10.95
N LEU A 124 -26.80 12.58 -10.80
CA LEU A 124 -26.83 13.82 -11.57
C LEU A 124 -25.61 14.72 -11.32
N ASP A 125 -24.90 14.59 -10.20
CA ASP A 125 -23.69 15.36 -9.89
C ASP A 125 -22.64 15.23 -11.00
N THR A 126 -22.35 14.00 -11.45
CA THR A 126 -21.42 13.77 -12.55
C THR A 126 -21.96 14.24 -13.89
N VAL A 127 -23.27 14.12 -14.13
CA VAL A 127 -23.94 14.61 -15.35
C VAL A 127 -23.73 16.12 -15.47
N PHE A 128 -23.91 16.88 -14.39
CA PHE A 128 -23.61 18.31 -14.38
C PHE A 128 -22.12 18.62 -14.54
N PHE A 129 -21.20 17.77 -14.04
CA PHE A 129 -19.77 17.92 -14.30
C PHE A 129 -19.41 17.68 -15.78
N VAL A 130 -20.06 16.73 -16.47
CA VAL A 130 -19.92 16.51 -17.91
C VAL A 130 -20.44 17.72 -18.70
N LEU A 131 -21.67 18.16 -18.44
CA LEU A 131 -22.33 19.28 -19.14
C LEU A 131 -21.59 20.62 -18.95
N ARG A 132 -20.89 20.80 -17.82
CA ARG A 132 -20.04 21.98 -17.54
C ARG A 132 -18.58 21.80 -18.01
N LYS A 133 -18.27 20.72 -18.73
CA LYS A 133 -16.93 20.32 -19.22
C LYS A 133 -15.87 20.29 -18.09
N LYS A 134 -16.28 19.92 -16.87
CA LYS A 134 -15.43 19.83 -15.67
C LYS A 134 -14.87 18.43 -15.44
N GLN A 135 -14.35 17.78 -16.49
CA GLN A 135 -13.85 16.40 -16.44
C GLN A 135 -12.82 16.15 -15.31
N ASN A 136 -12.06 17.18 -14.91
CA ASN A 136 -11.12 17.14 -13.79
C ASN A 136 -11.75 16.79 -12.43
N GLN A 137 -13.08 16.92 -12.28
CA GLN A 137 -13.84 16.53 -11.08
C GLN A 137 -14.33 15.07 -11.16
N ILE A 138 -14.45 14.52 -12.37
CA ILE A 138 -14.90 13.14 -12.65
C ILE A 138 -13.71 12.20 -12.44
N SER A 139 -13.36 12.01 -11.16
CA SER A 139 -12.31 11.12 -10.72
C SER A 139 -12.80 9.68 -10.53
N PHE A 140 -11.88 8.71 -10.57
CA PHE A 140 -12.21 7.30 -10.27
C PHE A 140 -12.92 7.15 -8.92
N LEU A 141 -12.44 7.83 -7.86
CA LEU A 141 -13.07 7.81 -6.53
C LEU A 141 -14.56 8.22 -6.61
N HIS A 142 -14.86 9.31 -7.31
CA HIS A 142 -16.21 9.86 -7.39
C HIS A 142 -17.15 8.96 -8.23
N VAL A 143 -16.71 8.49 -9.41
CA VAL A 143 -17.53 7.57 -10.23
C VAL A 143 -17.73 6.22 -9.52
N TYR A 144 -16.69 5.68 -8.88
CA TYR A 144 -16.80 4.47 -8.07
C TYR A 144 -17.75 4.65 -6.89
N HIS A 145 -17.65 5.76 -6.15
CA HIS A 145 -18.53 6.10 -5.03
C HIS A 145 -20.01 6.05 -5.43
N HIS A 146 -20.46 6.91 -6.35
CA HIS A 146 -21.89 7.01 -6.67
C HIS A 146 -22.44 5.75 -7.36
N SER A 147 -21.61 5.00 -8.11
CA SER A 147 -22.05 3.72 -8.69
C SER A 147 -22.20 2.64 -7.60
N ALA A 148 -21.25 2.57 -6.67
CA ALA A 148 -21.21 1.55 -5.62
C ALA A 148 -22.24 1.79 -4.53
N THR A 149 -22.41 3.03 -4.04
CA THR A 149 -23.44 3.34 -3.02
C THR A 149 -24.83 3.04 -3.54
N CYS A 150 -25.15 3.45 -4.77
CA CYS A 150 -26.44 3.21 -5.39
C CYS A 150 -26.75 1.70 -5.56
N LEU A 151 -25.76 0.90 -5.99
CA LEU A 151 -25.91 -0.56 -6.08
C LEU A 151 -26.04 -1.24 -4.70
N PHE A 152 -25.17 -0.87 -3.75
CA PHE A 152 -25.14 -1.51 -2.43
C PHE A 152 -26.36 -1.16 -1.57
N THR A 153 -26.92 0.05 -1.69
CA THR A 153 -28.17 0.39 -1.00
C THR A 153 -29.35 -0.40 -1.56
N TRP A 154 -29.42 -0.65 -2.88
CA TRP A 154 -30.44 -1.52 -3.46
C TRP A 154 -30.33 -2.96 -2.94
N VAL A 155 -29.13 -3.55 -2.97
CA VAL A 155 -28.87 -4.92 -2.46
C VAL A 155 -29.20 -5.03 -0.97
N TYR A 156 -28.81 -4.04 -0.17
CA TYR A 156 -29.13 -3.98 1.25
C TYR A 156 -30.64 -3.94 1.51
N LEU A 157 -31.35 -3.03 0.84
CA LEU A 157 -32.81 -2.85 1.00
C LEU A 157 -33.61 -4.06 0.50
N LYS A 158 -33.17 -4.68 -0.60
CA LYS A 158 -33.84 -5.84 -1.19
C LYS A 158 -33.75 -7.09 -0.32
N TYR A 159 -32.55 -7.41 0.19
CA TYR A 159 -32.29 -8.74 0.76
C TYR A 159 -32.19 -8.75 2.29
N MET A 160 -31.66 -7.71 2.92
CA MET A 160 -31.39 -7.70 4.37
C MET A 160 -31.45 -6.28 4.97
N PRO A 161 -32.62 -5.62 4.99
CA PRO A 161 -32.81 -4.40 5.77
C PRO A 161 -32.58 -4.69 7.27
N GLY A 162 -31.79 -3.84 7.94
CA GLY A 162 -31.44 -4.04 9.34
C GLY A 162 -30.78 -2.82 9.97
N GLU A 163 -31.04 -2.63 11.27
CA GLU A 163 -30.78 -1.41 12.07
C GLU A 163 -29.43 -0.70 11.81
N GLN A 164 -28.36 -1.46 11.53
CA GLN A 164 -27.04 -0.92 11.15
C GLN A 164 -27.09 0.10 10.00
N GLY A 165 -27.97 -0.12 9.01
CA GLY A 165 -28.11 0.75 7.85
C GLY A 165 -28.67 2.13 8.18
N VAL A 166 -29.44 2.26 9.27
CA VAL A 166 -29.98 3.55 9.74
C VAL A 166 -28.85 4.43 10.26
N VAL A 167 -27.92 3.89 11.05
CA VAL A 167 -26.73 4.61 11.54
C VAL A 167 -25.85 5.09 10.38
N ILE A 168 -25.63 4.22 9.39
CA ILE A 168 -24.85 4.52 8.18
C ILE A 168 -25.54 5.61 7.34
N GLY A 169 -26.86 5.50 7.15
CA GLY A 169 -27.68 6.46 6.41
C GLY A 169 -27.71 7.83 7.08
N ALA A 170 -27.87 7.88 8.40
CA ALA A 170 -27.87 9.12 9.19
C ALA A 170 -26.51 9.83 9.13
N LEU A 171 -25.41 9.11 9.39
CA LEU A 171 -24.05 9.66 9.32
C LEU A 171 -23.71 10.15 7.90
N ASN A 172 -24.14 9.43 6.85
CA ASN A 172 -23.95 9.90 5.49
C ASN A 172 -24.79 11.14 5.16
N SER A 173 -26.06 11.16 5.57
CA SER A 173 -26.98 12.29 5.34
C SER A 173 -26.48 13.56 6.02
N PHE A 174 -26.00 13.48 7.27
CA PHE A 174 -25.37 14.60 7.97
C PHE A 174 -24.20 15.22 7.18
N VAL A 175 -23.31 14.38 6.63
CA VAL A 175 -22.19 14.86 5.79
C VAL A 175 -22.69 15.40 4.45
N HIS A 176 -23.77 14.86 3.89
CA HIS A 176 -24.37 15.32 2.64
C HIS A 176 -25.05 16.70 2.81
N ILE A 177 -25.66 17.04 3.94
CA ILE A 177 -26.10 18.42 4.27
C ILE A 177 -24.94 19.40 4.08
N ILE A 178 -23.82 19.15 4.77
CA ILE A 178 -22.64 20.03 4.77
C ILE A 178 -22.01 20.10 3.36
N MET A 179 -21.99 18.99 2.63
CA MET A 179 -21.43 18.89 1.28
C MET A 179 -22.27 19.60 0.22
N TYR A 180 -23.59 19.40 0.21
CA TYR A 180 -24.49 20.05 -0.75
C TYR A 180 -24.67 21.54 -0.43
N PHE A 181 -24.64 21.94 0.85
CA PHE A 181 -24.51 23.36 1.22
C PHE A 181 -23.22 23.99 0.68
N TYR A 182 -22.07 23.32 0.82
CA TYR A 182 -20.81 23.78 0.22
C TYR A 182 -20.91 23.92 -1.32
N TYR A 183 -21.54 22.96 -2.00
CA TYR A 183 -21.71 23.02 -3.46
C TYR A 183 -22.70 24.11 -3.91
N MET A 184 -23.77 24.35 -3.16
CA MET A 184 -24.72 25.45 -3.37
C MET A 184 -23.99 26.81 -3.30
N VAL A 185 -23.24 27.07 -2.23
CA VAL A 185 -22.47 28.32 -2.07
C VAL A 185 -21.37 28.44 -3.13
N ALA A 186 -20.78 27.32 -3.56
CA ALA A 186 -19.84 27.32 -4.68
C ALA A 186 -20.51 27.61 -6.05
N ALA A 187 -21.79 27.27 -6.23
CA ALA A 187 -22.56 27.56 -7.45
C ALA A 187 -22.99 29.03 -7.55
N MET A 188 -23.15 29.74 -6.42
CA MET A 188 -23.41 31.19 -6.35
C MET A 188 -22.26 32.08 -6.88
N GLY A 189 -21.13 31.49 -7.28
CA GLY A 189 -20.09 32.16 -8.05
C GLY A 189 -19.03 32.92 -7.22
N PRO A 190 -18.14 33.68 -7.89
CA PRO A 190 -16.92 34.21 -7.27
C PRO A 190 -17.13 35.08 -6.03
N LYS A 191 -18.23 35.84 -5.97
CA LYS A 191 -18.61 36.70 -4.83
C LYS A 191 -18.73 35.89 -3.53
N TYR A 192 -19.33 34.71 -3.60
CA TYR A 192 -19.58 33.83 -2.44
C TYR A 192 -18.48 32.79 -2.23
N GLN A 193 -17.75 32.41 -3.29
CA GLN A 193 -16.60 31.49 -3.20
C GLN A 193 -15.44 31.99 -2.32
N LYS A 194 -15.40 33.29 -1.96
CA LYS A 194 -14.43 33.82 -0.98
C LYS A 194 -14.65 33.28 0.45
N TYR A 195 -15.89 32.95 0.82
CA TYR A 195 -16.28 32.62 2.19
C TYR A 195 -16.12 31.12 2.54
N ILE A 196 -15.97 30.24 1.54
CA ILE A 196 -15.76 28.79 1.73
C ILE A 196 -14.29 28.42 2.09
N TRP A 197 -13.67 29.18 3.00
CA TRP A 197 -12.31 28.92 3.52
C TRP A 197 -12.18 27.54 4.17
N TRP A 198 -13.28 27.06 4.75
CA TRP A 198 -13.42 25.80 5.46
C TRP A 198 -13.43 24.55 4.55
N LYS A 199 -13.31 24.72 3.22
CA LYS A 199 -13.17 23.63 2.23
C LYS A 199 -12.20 22.51 2.63
N LYS A 200 -11.13 22.83 3.38
CA LYS A 200 -10.14 21.85 3.86
C LYS A 200 -10.74 20.84 4.84
N TYR A 201 -11.73 21.23 5.64
CA TYR A 201 -12.35 20.40 6.66
C TYR A 201 -13.39 19.43 6.09
N MET A 202 -13.90 19.65 4.87
CA MET A 202 -14.78 18.69 4.17
C MET A 202 -14.22 17.27 4.17
N THR A 203 -12.97 17.10 3.75
CA THR A 203 -12.32 15.79 3.67
C THR A 203 -11.96 15.22 5.04
N TRP A 204 -11.85 16.07 6.08
CA TRP A 204 -11.74 15.58 7.47
C TRP A 204 -13.08 15.03 7.96
N ILE A 205 -14.18 15.78 7.80
CA ILE A 205 -15.53 15.35 8.19
C ILE A 205 -15.91 14.03 7.49
N GLN A 206 -15.62 13.90 6.19
CA GLN A 206 -15.80 12.66 5.43
C GLN A 206 -14.95 11.49 5.96
N LEU A 207 -13.69 11.73 6.33
CA LEU A 207 -12.83 10.68 6.92
C LEU A 207 -13.28 10.30 8.34
N THR A 208 -13.74 11.26 9.15
CA THR A 208 -14.32 11.00 10.48
C THR A 208 -15.60 10.19 10.38
N GLN A 209 -16.48 10.48 9.41
CA GLN A 209 -17.69 9.70 9.12
C GLN A 209 -17.35 8.22 8.86
N PHE A 210 -16.41 7.94 7.96
CA PHE A 210 -15.98 6.56 7.70
C PHE A 210 -15.32 5.91 8.93
N GLY A 211 -14.57 6.67 9.73
CA GLY A 211 -13.99 6.19 11.00
C GLY A 211 -15.06 5.79 12.03
N LEU A 212 -16.09 6.62 12.22
CA LEU A 212 -17.23 6.33 13.11
C LEU A 212 -18.03 5.11 12.63
N MET A 213 -18.27 5.00 11.31
CA MET A 213 -18.93 3.84 10.71
C MET A 213 -18.14 2.54 10.90
N LEU A 214 -16.80 2.57 10.76
CA LEU A 214 -15.95 1.41 11.03
C LEU A 214 -15.87 1.06 12.52
N PHE A 215 -15.89 2.05 13.42
CA PHE A 215 -15.98 1.82 14.85
C PHE A 215 -17.30 1.13 15.22
N TYR A 216 -18.44 1.65 14.74
CA TYR A 216 -19.75 1.04 14.95
C TYR A 216 -19.84 -0.41 14.41
N LEU A 217 -19.46 -0.63 13.15
CA LEU A 217 -19.44 -1.98 12.54
C LEU A 217 -18.47 -2.93 13.26
N GLY A 218 -17.34 -2.41 13.74
CA GLY A 218 -16.37 -3.15 14.56
C GLY A 218 -16.94 -3.56 15.92
N MET A 219 -17.63 -2.66 16.61
CA MET A 219 -18.31 -2.94 17.89
C MET A 219 -19.41 -3.99 17.73
N VAL A 220 -20.29 -3.84 16.72
CA VAL A 220 -21.35 -4.83 16.40
C VAL A 220 -20.76 -6.21 16.07
N THR A 221 -19.57 -6.25 15.46
CA THR A 221 -18.82 -7.49 15.24
C THR A 221 -18.24 -8.07 16.53
N ALA A 222 -17.65 -7.23 17.39
CA ALA A 222 -16.95 -7.63 18.60
C ALA A 222 -17.88 -8.21 19.68
N PHE A 223 -19.06 -7.61 19.88
CA PHE A 223 -20.07 -8.12 20.83
C PHE A 223 -20.82 -9.37 20.33
N ASN A 224 -20.43 -9.91 19.17
CA ASN A 224 -20.82 -11.23 18.67
C ASN A 224 -22.35 -11.46 18.59
N CYS A 225 -23.11 -10.37 18.39
CA CYS A 225 -24.56 -10.33 18.44
C CYS A 225 -25.22 -11.39 17.54
N LYS A 226 -25.95 -12.33 18.14
CA LYS A 226 -26.48 -13.54 17.46
C LYS A 226 -27.48 -13.26 16.32
N LYS A 227 -28.15 -12.10 16.32
CA LYS A 227 -29.22 -11.76 15.34
C LYS A 227 -28.78 -10.96 14.11
N PHE A 228 -27.52 -10.49 14.02
CA PHE A 228 -27.03 -9.78 12.83
C PHE A 228 -26.37 -10.72 11.81
N HIS A 229 -26.67 -10.55 10.52
CA HIS A 229 -26.03 -11.28 9.43
C HIS A 229 -24.56 -10.87 9.28
N LYS A 230 -23.66 -11.64 9.91
CA LYS A 230 -22.22 -11.33 9.98
C LYS A 230 -21.57 -11.08 8.61
N VAL A 231 -21.99 -11.82 7.57
CA VAL A 231 -21.54 -11.64 6.17
C VAL A 231 -21.81 -10.20 5.68
N LEU A 232 -22.97 -9.64 5.98
CA LEU A 232 -23.35 -8.28 5.61
C LEU A 232 -22.57 -7.24 6.42
N THR A 233 -22.40 -7.45 7.73
CA THR A 233 -21.54 -6.60 8.58
C THR A 233 -20.10 -6.54 8.04
N TYR A 234 -19.53 -7.69 7.67
CA TYR A 234 -18.19 -7.76 7.06
C TYR A 234 -18.14 -7.10 5.67
N PHE A 235 -19.18 -7.27 4.84
CA PHE A 235 -19.29 -6.62 3.54
C PHE A 235 -19.30 -5.09 3.66
N PHE A 236 -20.08 -4.53 4.59
CA PHE A 236 -20.05 -3.09 4.86
C PHE A 236 -18.68 -2.66 5.42
N PHE A 237 -18.10 -3.40 6.38
CA PHE A 237 -16.80 -3.09 6.96
C PHE A 237 -15.69 -3.02 5.89
N ILE A 238 -15.68 -3.95 4.93
CA ILE A 238 -14.76 -3.96 3.79
C ILE A 238 -15.01 -2.75 2.87
N ASN A 239 -16.25 -2.48 2.48
CA ASN A 239 -16.56 -1.37 1.56
C ASN A 239 -16.26 0.01 2.17
N VAL A 240 -16.58 0.22 3.45
CA VAL A 240 -16.24 1.46 4.17
C VAL A 240 -14.72 1.60 4.33
N SER A 241 -14.00 0.50 4.56
CA SER A 241 -12.52 0.49 4.56
C SER A 241 -11.93 0.89 3.20
N ILE A 242 -12.49 0.39 2.09
CA ILE A 242 -12.09 0.78 0.72
C ILE A 242 -12.33 2.29 0.51
N MET A 243 -13.51 2.81 0.88
CA MET A 243 -13.81 4.25 0.74
C MET A 243 -12.85 5.10 1.59
N MET A 244 -12.59 4.72 2.84
CA MET A 244 -11.60 5.40 3.70
C MET A 244 -10.20 5.43 3.07
N ILE A 245 -9.73 4.31 2.49
CA ILE A 245 -8.43 4.24 1.79
C ILE A 245 -8.40 5.17 0.57
N LEU A 246 -9.45 5.19 -0.25
CA LEU A 246 -9.53 6.02 -1.45
C LEU A 246 -9.61 7.52 -1.11
N PHE A 247 -10.39 7.91 -0.11
CA PHE A 247 -10.44 9.29 0.40
C PHE A 247 -9.10 9.72 1.04
N ALA A 248 -8.43 8.83 1.80
CA ALA A 248 -7.11 9.11 2.37
C ALA A 248 -6.01 9.25 1.31
N ASP A 249 -6.07 8.50 0.21
CA ASP A 249 -5.19 8.70 -0.95
C ASP A 249 -5.49 10.00 -1.69
N PHE A 250 -6.77 10.33 -1.93
CA PHE A 250 -7.18 11.63 -2.48
C PHE A 250 -6.67 12.80 -1.63
N TYR A 251 -6.85 12.75 -0.31
CA TYR A 251 -6.37 13.76 0.63
C TYR A 251 -4.84 13.91 0.59
N ARG A 252 -4.09 12.80 0.64
CA ARG A 252 -2.62 12.81 0.51
C ARG A 252 -2.15 13.41 -0.83
N LYS A 253 -2.83 13.09 -1.94
CA LYS A 253 -2.57 13.67 -3.26
C LYS A 253 -2.87 15.17 -3.30
N ALA A 254 -4.00 15.61 -2.74
CA ALA A 254 -4.39 17.01 -2.67
C ALA A 254 -3.41 17.86 -1.83
N ILE A 255 -3.01 17.37 -0.65
CA ILE A 255 -1.97 18.02 0.18
C ILE A 255 -0.65 18.10 -0.58
N LYS A 256 -0.21 16.99 -1.21
CA LYS A 256 1.05 16.96 -1.95
C LYS A 256 1.05 17.94 -3.12
N LEU A 257 -0.06 18.03 -3.87
CA LEU A 257 -0.22 18.99 -4.96
C LEU A 257 -0.22 20.43 -4.42
N THR A 258 -0.93 20.71 -3.32
CA THR A 258 -0.96 22.02 -2.67
C THR A 258 0.42 22.44 -2.19
N LYS A 259 1.18 21.54 -1.54
CA LYS A 259 2.56 21.79 -1.12
C LYS A 259 3.49 22.02 -2.32
N ILE A 260 3.35 21.26 -3.41
CA ILE A 260 4.11 21.48 -4.65
C ILE A 260 3.75 22.84 -5.29
N MET A 261 2.48 23.24 -5.29
CA MET A 261 2.05 24.56 -5.77
C MET A 261 2.60 25.68 -4.89
N GLN A 262 2.50 25.57 -3.56
CA GLN A 262 3.11 26.52 -2.62
C GLN A 262 4.63 26.60 -2.79
N ILE A 263 5.33 25.48 -2.97
CA ILE A 263 6.78 25.46 -3.25
C ILE A 263 7.07 26.11 -4.61
N LYS A 264 6.29 25.85 -5.67
CA LYS A 264 6.43 26.55 -6.96
C LYS A 264 6.16 28.05 -6.85
N LEU A 265 5.19 28.48 -6.03
CA LEU A 265 4.86 29.88 -5.81
C LEU A 265 5.90 30.57 -4.92
N GLN A 266 6.49 29.87 -3.95
CA GLN A 266 7.63 30.33 -3.16
C GLN A 266 8.93 30.35 -3.99
N LEU A 267 9.15 29.39 -4.89
CA LEU A 267 10.27 29.38 -5.83
C LEU A 267 10.13 30.48 -6.86
N LYS A 268 8.93 30.69 -7.44
CA LYS A 268 8.67 31.84 -8.32
C LYS A 268 8.90 33.14 -7.54
N ARG A 269 8.26 33.35 -6.38
CA ARG A 269 8.52 34.52 -5.52
C ARG A 269 10.00 34.66 -5.11
N LYS A 270 10.76 33.57 -4.93
CA LYS A 270 12.21 33.61 -4.68
C LYS A 270 13.01 33.93 -5.94
N MET A 271 12.55 33.57 -7.13
CA MET A 271 13.18 33.87 -8.41
C MET A 271 12.90 35.31 -8.83
N ASP A 272 11.65 35.76 -8.71
CA ASP A 272 11.23 37.15 -8.85
C ASP A 272 12.02 38.04 -7.86
N ARG A 273 12.06 37.65 -6.57
CA ARG A 273 12.95 38.28 -5.57
C ARG A 273 14.43 38.06 -5.84
N SER A 274 14.86 37.05 -6.60
CA SER A 274 16.28 36.85 -6.91
C SER A 274 16.71 37.76 -8.04
N MET A 275 15.86 38.07 -9.01
CA MET A 275 16.14 39.09 -10.03
C MET A 275 16.07 40.48 -9.41
N ALA A 276 15.02 40.77 -8.62
CA ALA A 276 14.93 42.03 -7.87
C ALA A 276 16.10 42.21 -6.88
N ASN A 277 16.49 41.15 -6.16
CA ASN A 277 17.66 41.21 -5.28
C ASN A 277 18.99 41.15 -6.06
N TYR A 278 19.08 40.68 -7.31
CA TYR A 278 20.33 40.81 -8.07
C TYR A 278 20.57 42.29 -8.43
N ALA A 279 19.51 43.03 -8.76
CA ALA A 279 19.57 44.48 -8.90
C ALA A 279 19.80 45.20 -7.56
N MET A 280 19.04 44.86 -6.50
CA MET A 280 19.08 45.57 -5.22
C MET A 280 20.30 45.22 -4.34
N LYS A 281 20.82 43.98 -4.39
CA LYS A 281 21.98 43.56 -3.58
C LYS A 281 23.28 44.24 -4.03
N ARG A 282 23.33 44.77 -5.26
CA ARG A 282 24.41 45.69 -5.70
C ARG A 282 24.39 47.06 -4.98
N ARG A 283 23.34 47.37 -4.21
CA ARG A 283 23.17 48.58 -3.38
C ARG A 283 22.88 48.30 -1.89
N HIS A 284 23.05 47.06 -1.43
CA HIS A 284 22.76 46.66 -0.04
C HIS A 284 23.87 45.85 0.62
N ILE A 285 25.00 45.65 -0.07
CA ILE A 285 26.20 45.01 0.50
C ILE A 285 26.95 45.96 1.44
N GLU A 286 26.90 47.28 1.20
CA GLU A 286 27.56 48.29 2.05
C GLU A 286 26.81 48.54 3.38
N THR A 287 25.49 48.35 3.42
CA THR A 287 24.64 48.76 4.56
C THR A 287 24.37 47.67 5.59
N PHE A 288 24.77 46.41 5.34
CA PHE A 288 24.31 45.26 6.14
C PHE A 288 25.17 44.95 7.38
N ASN A 289 26.44 45.38 7.42
CA ASN A 289 27.38 44.98 8.47
C ASN A 289 27.06 45.54 9.88
N ASN A 290 26.27 46.61 10.00
CA ASN A 290 26.18 47.39 11.25
C ASN A 290 24.87 47.23 12.05
N LYS A 291 23.98 46.25 11.75
CA LYS A 291 22.61 46.27 12.36
C LYS A 291 21.93 44.96 12.80
N ILE A 292 22.64 43.84 12.98
CA ILE A 292 22.06 42.64 13.65
C ILE A 292 22.98 42.05 14.73
N THR A 293 23.54 42.93 15.58
CA THR A 293 24.18 42.56 16.86
C THR A 293 23.21 42.65 18.04
N SER A 294 21.99 43.15 17.82
CA SER A 294 21.10 43.71 18.86
C SER A 294 19.73 43.04 19.04
N LYS A 295 19.52 41.82 18.52
CA LYS A 295 18.25 41.06 18.68
C LYS A 295 18.44 39.56 18.97
N ILE A 296 19.22 39.25 20.02
CA ILE A 296 19.29 37.90 20.64
C ILE A 296 19.19 38.01 22.18
N ILE A 297 18.19 38.75 22.67
CA ILE A 297 17.77 38.81 24.08
C ILE A 297 16.22 38.83 24.06
N ILE A 298 15.59 38.47 25.20
CA ILE A 298 14.14 38.37 25.48
C ILE A 298 13.54 36.96 25.17
N MET A 299 12.60 36.55 26.02
CA MET A 299 11.82 35.29 26.03
C MET A 299 12.52 34.03 26.57
N SER A 300 12.76 34.02 27.89
CA SER A 300 12.84 32.80 28.72
C SER A 300 11.85 32.92 29.88
N ASN A 301 10.83 32.06 29.93
CA ASN A 301 9.98 31.85 31.11
C ASN A 301 9.09 30.60 30.93
N THR A 302 9.32 29.56 31.73
CA THR A 302 8.47 28.34 31.83
C THR A 302 8.64 27.72 33.22
N THR A 303 7.89 28.18 34.20
CA THR A 303 7.91 27.69 35.60
C THR A 303 7.12 26.38 35.80
N THR A 304 6.18 26.05 34.90
CA THR A 304 5.27 24.89 34.98
C THR A 304 5.92 23.50 34.81
N ILE A 305 7.24 23.38 34.83
CA ILE A 305 7.96 22.10 34.66
C ILE A 305 8.52 21.57 35.98
N SER A 306 8.86 22.44 36.95
CA SER A 306 9.44 22.01 38.23
C SER A 306 8.45 21.24 39.12
N GLU A 307 7.17 21.63 39.10
CA GLU A 307 6.10 21.01 39.90
C GLU A 307 5.83 19.56 39.45
N ALA A 308 5.85 19.31 38.14
CA ALA A 308 5.72 17.98 37.56
C ALA A 308 6.94 17.08 37.88
N ILE A 309 8.13 17.66 37.99
CA ILE A 309 9.36 16.92 38.37
C ILE A 309 9.33 16.56 39.87
N TRP A 310 8.89 17.48 40.73
CA TRP A 310 8.75 17.22 42.17
C TRP A 310 7.73 16.12 42.47
N ASN A 311 6.54 16.17 41.88
CA ASN A 311 5.52 15.12 42.07
C ASN A 311 5.96 13.74 41.53
N MET A 312 6.91 13.69 40.59
CA MET A 312 7.49 12.43 40.10
C MET A 312 8.62 11.90 41.01
N TYR A 313 9.27 12.78 41.79
CA TYR A 313 10.34 12.42 42.72
C TYR A 313 9.79 11.69 43.96
N GLU A 314 8.77 12.25 44.61
CA GLU A 314 8.09 11.68 45.78
C GLU A 314 7.64 10.22 45.55
N VAL A 315 6.97 9.96 44.42
CA VAL A 315 6.41 8.65 44.06
C VAL A 315 7.50 7.60 43.80
N SER A 316 8.75 8.01 43.55
CA SER A 316 9.84 7.13 43.13
C SER A 316 10.72 6.61 44.27
N LEU A 317 10.45 6.95 45.54
CA LEU A 317 11.34 6.63 46.67
C LEU A 317 11.17 5.21 47.26
N VAL A 318 10.15 4.45 46.85
CA VAL A 318 9.84 3.12 47.41
C VAL A 318 10.53 2.00 46.61
N GLY A 319 11.44 1.26 47.25
CA GLY A 319 11.95 -0.03 46.74
C GLY A 319 13.35 -0.03 46.08
N VAL A 320 14.23 0.90 46.45
CA VAL A 320 15.60 1.00 45.90
C VAL A 320 16.58 0.02 46.59
N ASP A 321 17.46 -0.64 45.82
CA ASP A 321 18.45 -1.59 46.36
C ASP A 321 19.74 -0.88 46.85
N PRO A 322 20.21 -1.14 48.08
CA PRO A 322 21.35 -0.43 48.68
C PRO A 322 22.70 -0.74 48.01
N LEU A 323 22.86 -1.87 47.31
CA LEU A 323 24.09 -2.14 46.56
C LEU A 323 24.19 -1.24 45.33
N ILE A 324 23.07 -0.99 44.64
CA ILE A 324 23.02 -0.10 43.47
C ILE A 324 23.31 1.34 43.89
N ASP A 325 22.85 1.77 45.07
CA ASP A 325 23.08 3.13 45.58
C ASP A 325 24.52 3.42 46.00
N SER A 326 25.31 2.37 46.25
CA SER A 326 26.76 2.50 46.45
C SER A 326 27.53 2.84 45.16
N TRP A 327 26.92 2.70 43.98
CA TRP A 327 27.62 2.84 42.71
C TRP A 327 27.65 4.29 42.19
N VAL A 328 28.71 4.61 41.46
CA VAL A 328 28.97 5.96 40.96
C VAL A 328 27.83 6.42 40.04
N LEU A 329 27.39 7.67 40.22
CA LEU A 329 26.20 8.29 39.61
C LEU A 329 24.82 7.74 40.06
N MET A 330 24.72 6.68 40.87
CA MET A 330 23.41 6.08 41.23
C MET A 330 22.72 6.71 42.44
N LYS A 331 23.45 7.41 43.31
CA LYS A 331 22.92 8.02 44.55
C LYS A 331 21.75 9.00 44.34
N SER A 332 21.68 9.72 43.22
CA SER A 332 20.60 10.69 42.95
C SER A 332 20.42 10.97 41.44
N PRO A 333 19.18 11.16 40.94
CA PRO A 333 18.94 11.55 39.56
C PRO A 333 19.55 12.90 39.18
N VAL A 334 19.85 13.77 40.15
CA VAL A 334 20.45 15.11 39.92
C VAL A 334 21.76 15.04 39.15
N ALA A 335 22.59 14.02 39.38
CA ALA A 335 23.85 13.84 38.65
C ALA A 335 23.61 13.51 37.16
N MET A 336 22.69 12.58 36.88
CA MET A 336 22.28 12.19 35.53
C MET A 336 21.61 13.35 34.78
N LEU A 337 20.73 14.11 35.43
CA LEU A 337 20.09 15.29 34.86
C LEU A 337 21.09 16.41 34.56
N THR A 338 22.07 16.65 35.45
CA THR A 338 23.14 17.64 35.24
C THR A 338 24.04 17.28 34.06
N ILE A 339 24.39 15.99 33.91
CA ILE A 339 25.12 15.48 32.74
C ILE A 339 24.34 15.72 31.45
N ILE A 340 23.03 15.44 31.43
CA ILE A 340 22.17 15.67 30.25
C ILE A 340 22.03 17.16 29.93
N ALA A 341 21.79 18.00 30.93
CA ALA A 341 21.60 19.45 30.74
C ALA A 341 22.87 20.13 30.22
N SER A 342 24.03 19.76 30.77
CA SER A 342 25.34 20.25 30.30
C SER A 342 25.68 19.73 28.89
N TYR A 343 25.46 18.44 28.62
CA TYR A 343 25.60 17.85 27.28
C TYR A 343 24.71 18.57 26.24
N LEU A 344 23.42 18.74 26.50
CA LEU A 344 22.49 19.41 25.58
C LEU A 344 22.89 20.87 25.35
N THR A 345 23.27 21.59 26.41
CA THR A 345 23.76 22.97 26.32
C THR A 345 25.03 23.06 25.47
N PHE A 346 25.95 22.11 25.64
CA PHE A 346 27.17 22.02 24.84
C PHE A 346 26.87 21.72 23.36
N VAL A 347 26.15 20.65 23.04
CA VAL A 347 25.99 20.23 21.63
C VAL A 347 25.05 21.11 20.83
N THR A 348 24.11 21.82 21.47
CA THR A 348 23.14 22.69 20.76
C THR A 348 23.53 24.18 20.71
N LYS A 349 24.26 24.70 21.71
CA LYS A 349 24.57 26.14 21.82
C LYS A 349 26.06 26.41 22.00
N LEU A 350 26.64 26.01 23.13
CA LEU A 350 27.97 26.46 23.57
C LEU A 350 29.09 25.93 22.66
N GLY A 351 29.10 24.64 22.34
CA GLY A 351 30.07 24.02 21.45
C GLY A 351 30.03 24.59 20.02
N PRO A 352 28.87 24.67 19.35
CA PRO A 352 28.72 25.35 18.06
C PRO A 352 29.12 26.84 18.07
N TRP A 353 28.95 27.54 19.20
CA TRP A 353 29.43 28.91 19.37
C TRP A 353 30.97 28.97 19.50
N LEU A 354 31.57 28.20 20.41
CA LEU A 354 33.03 28.08 20.59
C LEU A 354 33.75 27.65 19.29
N MET A 355 33.11 26.79 18.49
CA MET A 355 33.64 26.28 17.23
C MET A 355 33.37 27.18 16.02
N ARG A 356 32.62 28.28 16.14
CA ARG A 356 32.21 29.14 15.01
C ARG A 356 33.42 29.59 14.19
N ASP A 357 34.38 30.25 14.85
CA ASP A 357 35.52 30.89 14.22
C ASP A 357 36.81 30.05 14.30
N ARG A 358 36.75 28.89 14.98
CA ARG A 358 37.86 27.93 15.09
C ARG A 358 37.90 26.95 13.90
N LYS A 359 39.10 26.48 13.56
CA LYS A 359 39.33 25.36 12.63
C LYS A 359 38.88 24.03 13.29
N PRO A 360 38.41 23.02 12.53
CA PRO A 360 37.97 21.74 13.10
C PRO A 360 39.15 20.93 13.66
N PHE A 361 38.98 20.33 14.83
CA PHE A 361 40.04 19.56 15.52
C PHE A 361 40.35 18.23 14.82
N GLN A 362 41.65 17.88 14.77
CA GLN A 362 42.16 16.67 14.11
C GLN A 362 42.17 15.44 15.04
N LEU A 363 41.00 15.08 15.58
CA LEU A 363 40.83 14.04 16.59
C LEU A 363 40.98 12.59 16.07
N LYS A 364 41.84 12.34 15.06
CA LYS A 364 41.95 11.04 14.38
C LYS A 364 42.27 9.90 15.35
N HIS A 365 43.36 10.03 16.10
CA HIS A 365 43.85 8.97 16.99
C HIS A 365 42.94 8.79 18.20
N VAL A 366 42.42 9.90 18.77
CA VAL A 366 41.41 9.90 19.83
C VAL A 366 40.16 9.12 19.41
N MET A 367 39.61 9.37 18.21
CA MET A 367 38.47 8.60 17.71
C MET A 367 38.82 7.13 17.48
N ILE A 368 40.02 6.78 17.00
CA ILE A 368 40.42 5.38 16.80
C ILE A 368 40.46 4.65 18.16
N ALA A 369 41.11 5.23 19.17
CA ALA A 369 41.13 4.68 20.53
C ALA A 369 39.72 4.56 21.14
N TYR A 370 38.90 5.62 21.05
CA TYR A 370 37.52 5.62 21.54
C TYR A 370 36.64 4.55 20.88
N ASN A 371 36.70 4.41 19.54
CA ASN A 371 35.89 3.42 18.84
C ASN A 371 36.38 1.99 19.13
N ALA A 372 37.67 1.77 19.33
CA ALA A 372 38.21 0.47 19.76
C ALA A 372 37.76 0.13 21.19
N LEU A 373 37.85 1.08 22.13
CA LEU A 373 37.37 0.93 23.51
C LEU A 373 35.86 0.60 23.55
N GLN A 374 35.05 1.32 22.75
CA GLN A 374 33.62 1.06 22.64
C GLN A 374 33.29 -0.33 22.06
N VAL A 375 34.07 -0.82 21.09
CA VAL A 375 33.94 -2.21 20.58
C VAL A 375 34.25 -3.21 21.69
N VAL A 376 35.35 -3.02 22.43
CA VAL A 376 35.73 -3.92 23.54
C VAL A 376 34.69 -3.91 24.66
N LEU A 377 34.20 -2.73 25.07
CA LEU A 377 33.18 -2.58 26.12
C LEU A 377 31.85 -3.24 25.70
N CYS A 378 31.38 -2.99 24.47
CA CYS A 378 30.15 -3.61 23.98
C CYS A 378 30.30 -5.14 23.82
N PHE A 379 31.47 -5.63 23.41
CA PHE A 379 31.76 -7.06 23.35
C PHE A 379 31.80 -7.70 24.74
N TYR A 380 32.40 -7.02 25.72
CA TYR A 380 32.43 -7.49 27.11
C TYR A 380 31.03 -7.63 27.70
N ILE A 381 30.17 -6.62 27.51
CA ILE A 381 28.75 -6.66 27.94
C ILE A 381 27.99 -7.83 27.29
N VAL A 382 28.26 -8.14 26.01
CA VAL A 382 27.70 -9.33 25.34
C VAL A 382 28.28 -10.62 25.92
N SER A 383 29.57 -10.67 26.26
CA SER A 383 30.20 -11.87 26.83
C SER A 383 29.68 -12.23 28.24
N MET A 384 29.19 -11.24 29.00
CA MET A 384 28.65 -11.47 30.35
C MET A 384 27.41 -12.38 30.35
N THR A 385 26.60 -12.42 29.28
CA THR A 385 25.45 -13.34 29.22
C THR A 385 25.86 -14.81 29.10
N ASN A 386 27.12 -15.11 28.78
CA ASN A 386 27.63 -16.49 28.75
C ASN A 386 27.93 -17.04 30.16
N GLN A 387 27.79 -16.24 31.22
CA GLN A 387 27.90 -16.65 32.62
C GLN A 387 26.57 -17.16 33.20
N VAL A 388 25.56 -17.37 32.34
CA VAL A 388 24.24 -17.93 32.68
C VAL A 388 24.07 -19.24 31.92
N GLU A 389 23.58 -20.29 32.59
CA GLU A 389 23.28 -21.58 31.95
C GLU A 389 22.14 -21.46 30.93
N ASP A 390 22.25 -22.17 29.81
CA ASP A 390 21.35 -22.07 28.65
C ASP A 390 20.87 -20.62 28.35
N PRO A 391 21.77 -19.65 28.03
CA PRO A 391 21.41 -18.24 28.04
C PRO A 391 20.31 -17.90 27.01
N PHE A 392 20.22 -18.65 25.90
CA PHE A 392 19.10 -18.56 24.95
C PHE A 392 17.77 -19.02 25.56
N LYS A 393 17.74 -20.10 26.34
CA LYS A 393 16.54 -20.62 27.01
C LYS A 393 16.09 -19.68 28.13
N TRP A 394 17.04 -19.02 28.81
CA TRP A 394 16.76 -17.96 29.78
C TRP A 394 16.17 -16.72 29.10
N LEU A 395 16.87 -16.13 28.12
CA LEU A 395 16.44 -14.91 27.42
C LEU A 395 15.15 -15.05 26.60
N PHE A 396 14.87 -16.24 26.05
CA PHE A 396 13.66 -16.52 25.27
C PHE A 396 12.60 -17.35 26.05
N SER A 397 12.76 -17.51 27.37
CA SER A 397 11.69 -18.00 28.25
C SER A 397 10.59 -16.94 28.35
N PHE A 398 9.51 -17.08 27.56
CA PHE A 398 8.31 -16.24 27.70
C PHE A 398 7.62 -16.40 29.07
N GLY A 399 7.94 -17.44 29.83
CA GLY A 399 7.62 -17.50 31.26
C GLY A 399 8.52 -16.54 32.03
N CYS A 400 7.92 -15.49 32.58
CA CYS A 400 8.55 -14.46 33.41
C CYS A 400 9.10 -15.13 34.68
N ARG A 401 10.42 -15.20 34.85
CA ARG A 401 11.07 -16.01 35.89
C ARG A 401 11.73 -15.21 37.00
N TYR A 402 11.72 -13.88 36.91
CA TYR A 402 12.23 -13.06 38.02
C TYR A 402 11.26 -13.02 39.22
N THR A 403 11.47 -13.93 40.17
CA THR A 403 11.08 -13.71 41.57
C THR A 403 12.27 -13.07 42.31
N PRO A 404 12.10 -11.91 42.96
CA PRO A 404 13.11 -11.38 43.87
C PRO A 404 13.47 -12.43 44.94
N GLY A 405 14.76 -12.59 45.23
CA GLY A 405 15.26 -13.45 46.31
C GLY A 405 15.60 -14.91 45.96
N ARG A 406 15.42 -15.38 44.71
CA ARG A 406 15.74 -16.79 44.38
C ARG A 406 17.23 -17.07 44.14
N ASP A 407 17.94 -16.19 43.42
CA ASP A 407 19.35 -16.36 43.08
C ASP A 407 20.15 -15.04 43.22
N ARG A 408 20.97 -14.95 44.27
CA ARG A 408 21.77 -13.74 44.57
C ARG A 408 22.87 -13.50 43.52
N PHE A 409 23.45 -14.56 42.97
CA PHE A 409 24.49 -14.48 41.93
C PHE A 409 23.94 -13.85 40.64
N LEU A 410 22.82 -14.37 40.13
CA LEU A 410 22.19 -13.90 38.90
C LEU A 410 21.74 -12.43 39.00
N ALA A 411 21.17 -12.02 40.14
CA ALA A 411 20.80 -10.63 40.39
C ALA A 411 22.01 -9.68 40.28
N VAL A 412 23.12 -9.99 40.97
CA VAL A 412 24.35 -9.19 40.94
C VAL A 412 24.98 -9.16 39.54
N LEU A 413 24.92 -10.25 38.78
CA LEU A 413 25.37 -10.31 37.38
C LEU A 413 24.55 -9.36 36.49
N VAL A 414 23.21 -9.40 36.61
CA VAL A 414 22.29 -8.52 35.87
C VAL A 414 22.50 -7.05 36.21
N TRP A 415 22.69 -6.71 37.48
CA TRP A 415 22.98 -5.34 37.91
C TRP A 415 24.33 -4.84 37.37
N LYS A 416 25.40 -5.63 37.49
CA LYS A 416 26.74 -5.28 36.96
C LYS A 416 26.71 -5.07 35.44
N GLY A 417 26.05 -5.96 34.69
CA GLY A 417 25.88 -5.83 33.24
C GLY A 417 25.08 -4.58 32.85
N SER A 418 24.01 -4.28 33.60
CA SER A 418 23.17 -3.09 33.39
C SER A 418 23.91 -1.78 33.70
N TYR A 419 24.75 -1.77 34.74
CA TYR A 419 25.63 -0.64 35.07
C TYR A 419 26.70 -0.41 34.00
N LEU A 420 27.38 -1.46 33.53
CA LEU A 420 28.34 -1.35 32.42
C LEU A 420 27.66 -0.86 31.12
N TYR A 421 26.42 -1.29 30.87
CA TYR A 421 25.61 -0.78 29.76
C TYR A 421 25.25 0.71 29.92
N MET A 422 24.90 1.17 31.13
CA MET A 422 24.69 2.59 31.43
C MET A 422 25.97 3.42 31.23
N ILE A 423 27.13 2.92 31.69
CA ILE A 423 28.43 3.56 31.45
C ILE A 423 28.76 3.60 29.94
N ALA A 424 28.42 2.56 29.18
CA ALA A 424 28.51 2.61 27.71
C ALA A 424 27.60 3.71 27.13
N LYS A 425 26.35 3.86 27.59
CA LYS A 425 25.46 4.94 27.12
C LYS A 425 25.95 6.34 27.51
N LEU A 426 26.68 6.48 28.62
CA LEU A 426 27.37 7.72 29.00
C LEU A 426 28.54 8.02 28.05
N LEU A 427 29.36 7.01 27.70
CA LEU A 427 30.43 7.14 26.73
C LEU A 427 29.90 7.40 25.30
N ASP A 428 28.73 6.87 24.94
CA ASP A 428 28.05 7.15 23.67
C ASP A 428 27.76 8.66 23.48
N LEU A 429 27.69 9.48 24.55
CA LEU A 429 27.51 10.95 24.43
C LEU A 429 28.71 11.65 23.77
N LEU A 430 29.91 11.05 23.82
CA LEU A 430 31.14 11.62 23.25
C LEU A 430 31.12 11.66 21.72
N ASP A 431 30.38 10.77 21.04
CA ASP A 431 30.20 10.81 19.58
C ASP A 431 29.74 12.20 19.10
N THR A 432 28.74 12.76 19.78
CA THR A 432 28.15 14.05 19.43
C THR A 432 29.13 15.20 19.67
N ILE A 433 29.92 15.11 20.76
CA ILE A 433 30.98 16.07 21.08
C ILE A 433 32.08 16.03 20.01
N PHE A 434 32.49 14.83 19.56
CA PHE A 434 33.42 14.69 18.44
C PHE A 434 32.86 15.24 17.12
N PHE A 435 31.55 15.18 16.88
CA PHE A 435 30.94 15.81 15.70
C PHE A 435 30.96 17.34 15.77
N VAL A 436 30.72 17.94 16.94
CA VAL A 436 30.82 19.40 17.18
C VAL A 436 32.25 19.87 16.96
N LEU A 437 33.23 19.28 17.65
CA LEU A 437 34.65 19.67 17.58
C LEU A 437 35.26 19.51 16.16
N ARG A 438 34.66 18.66 15.32
CA ARG A 438 35.08 18.43 13.93
C ARG A 438 34.25 19.21 12.89
N LYS A 439 33.33 20.07 13.34
CA LYS A 439 32.38 20.84 12.50
C LYS A 439 31.68 19.92 11.49
N LYS A 440 30.99 18.89 12.04
CA LYS A 440 30.24 17.85 11.31
C LYS A 440 28.75 17.91 11.63
N ASP A 441 28.21 19.11 11.61
CA ASP A 441 26.83 19.48 11.92
C ASP A 441 25.80 18.66 11.12
N SER A 442 26.17 18.19 9.91
CA SER A 442 25.34 17.28 9.10
C SER A 442 25.15 15.87 9.69
N GLN A 443 25.93 15.49 10.70
CA GLN A 443 25.77 14.28 11.52
C GLN A 443 24.94 14.55 12.78
N ILE A 444 24.95 15.79 13.28
CA ILE A 444 24.22 16.26 14.46
C ILE A 444 22.74 16.44 14.08
N SER A 445 22.02 15.32 14.04
CA SER A 445 20.59 15.27 13.69
C SER A 445 19.72 15.12 14.94
N PHE A 446 18.46 15.55 14.85
CA PHE A 446 17.46 15.34 15.92
C PHE A 446 17.40 13.87 16.37
N LEU A 447 17.43 12.92 15.43
CA LEU A 447 17.48 11.48 15.74
C LEU A 447 18.66 11.11 16.63
N HIS A 448 19.86 11.65 16.34
CA HIS A 448 21.07 11.34 17.11
C HIS A 448 21.06 11.99 18.50
N ILE A 449 20.73 13.29 18.62
CA ILE A 449 20.63 13.94 19.94
C ILE A 449 19.55 13.26 20.80
N TYR A 450 18.35 13.05 20.24
CA TYR A 450 17.23 12.42 20.96
C TYR A 450 17.59 11.01 21.43
N HIS A 451 18.18 10.18 20.55
CA HIS A 451 18.64 8.84 20.89
C HIS A 451 19.64 8.85 22.07
N HIS A 452 20.74 9.59 21.94
CA HIS A 452 21.83 9.55 22.92
C HIS A 452 21.41 10.10 24.28
N THR A 453 20.56 11.12 24.32
CA THR A 453 19.94 11.58 25.58
C THR A 453 19.03 10.52 26.18
N ILE A 454 18.03 10.04 25.43
CA ILE A 454 16.96 9.21 26.01
C ILE A 454 17.43 7.80 26.39
N THR A 455 18.42 7.22 25.67
CA THR A 455 18.98 5.91 26.04
C THR A 455 19.81 5.98 27.32
N PHE A 456 20.55 7.08 27.56
CA PHE A 456 21.25 7.28 28.83
C PHE A 456 20.26 7.44 29.98
N THR A 457 19.25 8.32 29.85
CA THR A 457 18.17 8.49 30.85
C THR A 457 17.51 7.16 31.21
N PHE A 458 17.14 6.35 30.20
CA PHE A 458 16.50 5.06 30.46
C PHE A 458 17.42 4.02 31.06
N SER A 459 18.70 3.97 30.68
CA SER A 459 19.65 3.03 31.29
C SER A 459 19.87 3.32 32.78
N TRP A 460 19.92 4.60 33.18
CA TRP A 460 20.02 5.02 34.57
C TRP A 460 18.75 4.71 35.36
N TYR A 461 17.57 5.11 34.85
CA TYR A 461 16.28 4.87 35.51
C TYR A 461 16.00 3.37 35.67
N TYR A 462 16.26 2.57 34.62
CA TYR A 462 16.05 1.13 34.63
C TYR A 462 16.89 0.46 35.73
N LEU A 463 18.17 0.79 35.83
CA LEU A 463 19.05 0.26 36.86
C LEU A 463 18.61 0.69 38.28
N LYS A 464 18.19 1.96 38.45
CA LYS A 464 17.80 2.52 39.75
C LYS A 464 16.48 1.95 40.30
N TYR A 465 15.47 1.76 39.45
CA TYR A 465 14.09 1.52 39.88
C TYR A 465 13.43 0.24 39.34
N LEU A 466 13.91 -0.31 38.22
CA LEU A 466 13.29 -1.49 37.58
C LEU A 466 14.32 -2.56 37.11
N PRO A 467 15.32 -2.96 37.94
CA PRO A 467 16.36 -3.89 37.52
C PRO A 467 15.83 -5.34 37.39
N GLY A 468 15.41 -5.73 36.19
CA GLY A 468 14.91 -7.08 35.88
C GLY A 468 15.52 -7.73 34.63
N GLU A 469 14.94 -8.86 34.21
CA GLU A 469 15.38 -9.67 33.06
C GLU A 469 15.11 -9.00 31.69
N SER A 470 14.03 -8.23 31.55
CA SER A 470 13.56 -7.70 30.26
C SER A 470 14.50 -6.66 29.62
N GLY A 471 15.19 -5.86 30.44
CA GLY A 471 16.21 -4.91 29.98
C GLY A 471 17.54 -5.58 29.59
N VAL A 472 17.82 -6.81 30.07
CA VAL A 472 19.02 -7.56 29.66
C VAL A 472 18.92 -7.94 28.19
N PHE A 473 17.74 -8.35 27.72
CA PHE A 473 17.47 -8.60 26.30
C PHE A 473 17.72 -7.34 25.44
N VAL A 474 17.27 -6.18 25.91
CA VAL A 474 17.52 -4.88 25.24
C VAL A 474 19.01 -4.55 25.20
N GLY A 475 19.70 -4.67 26.34
CA GLY A 475 21.13 -4.40 26.48
C GLY A 475 21.98 -5.32 25.62
N LEU A 476 21.67 -6.62 25.57
CA LEU A 476 22.35 -7.62 24.76
C LEU A 476 22.25 -7.31 23.26
N ILE A 477 21.03 -7.06 22.75
CA ILE A 477 20.85 -6.75 21.32
C ILE A 477 21.45 -5.37 20.99
N ASN A 478 21.31 -4.36 21.85
CA ASN A 478 21.92 -3.05 21.61
C ASN A 478 23.45 -3.14 21.57
N SER A 479 24.09 -3.79 22.54
CA SER A 479 25.54 -3.98 22.59
C SER A 479 26.04 -4.80 21.39
N SER A 480 25.33 -5.86 21.00
CA SER A 480 25.65 -6.67 19.81
C SER A 480 25.68 -5.85 18.51
N VAL A 481 24.73 -4.92 18.34
CA VAL A 481 24.72 -4.01 17.18
C VAL A 481 25.71 -2.85 17.34
N HIS A 482 25.96 -2.38 18.57
CA HIS A 482 26.99 -1.36 18.84
C HIS A 482 28.41 -1.88 18.57
N VAL A 483 28.72 -3.16 18.79
CA VAL A 483 29.99 -3.79 18.32
C VAL A 483 30.17 -3.57 16.81
N LEU A 484 29.14 -3.89 16.00
CA LEU A 484 29.20 -3.73 14.55
C LEU A 484 29.23 -2.24 14.12
N MET A 485 28.56 -1.36 14.88
CA MET A 485 28.51 0.08 14.60
C MET A 485 29.83 0.79 14.92
N TYR A 486 30.41 0.54 16.09
CA TYR A 486 31.67 1.14 16.50
C TYR A 486 32.86 0.52 15.74
N PHE A 487 32.79 -0.74 15.33
CA PHE A 487 33.75 -1.31 14.36
C PHE A 487 33.67 -0.61 12.99
N TYR A 488 32.46 -0.33 12.50
CA TYR A 488 32.28 0.46 11.28
C TYR A 488 32.90 1.88 11.42
N TYR A 489 32.70 2.55 12.56
CA TYR A 489 33.24 3.89 12.79
C TYR A 489 34.76 3.90 13.01
N LEU A 490 35.33 2.90 13.68
CA LEU A 490 36.76 2.65 13.82
C LEU A 490 37.45 2.62 12.44
N VAL A 491 36.97 1.75 11.54
CA VAL A 491 37.49 1.63 10.17
C VAL A 491 37.23 2.90 9.35
N ALA A 492 36.13 3.61 9.59
CA ALA A 492 35.86 4.91 8.95
C ALA A 492 36.78 6.05 9.44
N ALA A 493 37.37 5.93 10.64
CA ALA A 493 38.32 6.89 11.21
C ALA A 493 39.77 6.64 10.74
N MET A 494 40.16 5.39 10.49
CA MET A 494 41.51 5.00 10.03
C MET A 494 41.99 5.77 8.79
N GLY A 495 41.11 5.99 7.80
CA GLY A 495 41.37 6.95 6.71
C GLY A 495 40.58 6.73 5.42
N PRO A 496 40.77 7.57 4.39
CA PRO A 496 40.13 7.42 3.08
C PRO A 496 40.42 6.06 2.42
N GLN A 497 41.65 5.55 2.58
CA GLN A 497 42.11 4.26 2.04
C GLN A 497 41.24 3.07 2.50
N TYR A 498 40.75 3.10 3.74
CA TYR A 498 39.93 2.03 4.33
C TYR A 498 38.43 2.19 4.03
N ARG A 499 37.95 3.43 3.84
CA ARG A 499 36.53 3.71 3.56
C ARG A 499 36.00 3.04 2.29
N LYS A 500 36.86 2.70 1.33
CA LYS A 500 36.45 1.96 0.12
C LYS A 500 35.88 0.57 0.42
N TYR A 501 36.29 -0.06 1.52
CA TYR A 501 35.80 -1.38 1.95
C TYR A 501 34.47 -1.32 2.73
N LEU A 502 33.98 -0.12 3.10
CA LEU A 502 32.76 0.08 3.89
C LEU A 502 31.47 0.05 3.05
N TRP A 503 31.43 -0.77 1.99
CA TRP A 503 30.27 -0.96 1.11
C TRP A 503 29.02 -1.43 1.86
N TRP A 504 29.21 -2.11 2.99
CA TRP A 504 28.15 -2.75 3.78
C TRP A 504 27.36 -1.80 4.70
N LYS A 505 27.62 -0.49 4.68
CA LYS A 505 26.91 0.52 5.51
C LYS A 505 25.37 0.39 5.48
N LYS A 506 24.80 0.06 4.31
CA LYS A 506 23.34 -0.14 4.16
C LYS A 506 22.83 -1.30 5.03
N TYR A 507 23.61 -2.38 5.16
CA TYR A 507 23.25 -3.54 5.98
C TYR A 507 23.35 -3.24 7.47
N LEU A 508 24.34 -2.43 7.91
CA LEU A 508 24.40 -1.94 9.29
C LEU A 508 23.11 -1.19 9.69
N THR A 509 22.64 -0.24 8.86
CA THR A 509 21.36 0.45 9.12
C THR A 509 20.14 -0.48 9.01
N THR A 510 20.26 -1.61 8.30
CA THR A 510 19.19 -2.61 8.22
C THR A 510 19.14 -3.48 9.48
N ILE A 511 20.31 -3.86 10.03
CA ILE A 511 20.44 -4.58 11.30
C ILE A 511 19.93 -3.73 12.46
N GLN A 512 20.28 -2.43 12.50
CA GLN A 512 19.73 -1.47 13.48
C GLN A 512 18.20 -1.40 13.45
N LEU A 513 17.57 -1.45 12.26
CA LEU A 513 16.11 -1.52 12.15
C LEU A 513 15.55 -2.87 12.67
N ILE A 514 16.18 -4.00 12.33
CA ILE A 514 15.78 -5.34 12.80
C ILE A 514 15.86 -5.41 14.34
N GLN A 515 16.89 -4.84 14.96
CA GLN A 515 17.02 -4.69 16.41
C GLN A 515 15.78 -4.02 17.03
N PHE A 516 15.34 -2.87 16.50
CA PHE A 516 14.19 -2.18 17.07
C PHE A 516 12.88 -2.99 16.90
N PHE A 517 12.71 -3.70 15.79
CA PHE A 517 11.57 -4.61 15.62
C PHE A 517 11.61 -5.80 16.61
N ALA A 518 12.78 -6.42 16.82
CA ALA A 518 12.94 -7.52 17.78
C ALA A 518 12.65 -7.08 19.22
N ILE A 519 13.17 -5.91 19.63
CA ILE A 519 12.90 -5.30 20.94
C ILE A 519 11.40 -4.97 21.10
N THR A 520 10.76 -4.42 20.06
CA THR A 520 9.32 -4.11 20.06
C THR A 520 8.48 -5.38 20.22
N LEU A 521 8.82 -6.47 19.51
CA LEU A 521 8.12 -7.74 19.61
C LEU A 521 8.27 -8.36 21.00
N TYR A 522 9.48 -8.38 21.56
CA TYR A 522 9.76 -8.88 22.91
C TYR A 522 9.00 -8.12 23.99
N MET A 523 9.03 -6.77 23.95
CA MET A 523 8.30 -5.92 24.90
C MET A 523 6.77 -5.98 24.72
N THR A 524 6.29 -6.38 23.53
CA THR A 524 4.86 -6.68 23.34
C THR A 524 4.51 -8.04 23.95
N ALA A 525 5.37 -9.04 23.83
CA ALA A 525 5.17 -10.37 24.40
C ALA A 525 5.12 -10.35 25.94
N THR A 526 6.02 -9.61 26.61
CA THR A 526 6.01 -9.50 28.09
C THR A 526 4.71 -8.88 28.64
N ILE A 527 4.11 -7.93 27.91
CA ILE A 527 2.79 -7.37 28.23
C ILE A 527 1.70 -8.43 28.02
N LEU A 528 1.69 -9.12 26.87
CA LEU A 528 0.63 -10.09 26.53
C LEU A 528 0.64 -11.33 27.44
N PHE A 529 1.81 -11.83 27.84
CA PHE A 529 1.94 -12.97 28.76
C PHE A 529 1.80 -12.59 30.24
N SER A 530 1.31 -11.38 30.55
CA SER A 530 0.96 -10.94 31.91
C SER A 530 2.10 -11.00 32.93
N CYS A 531 3.33 -10.65 32.52
CA CYS A 531 4.45 -10.54 33.44
C CYS A 531 4.21 -9.46 34.52
N LYS A 532 4.78 -9.65 35.71
CA LYS A 532 4.87 -8.63 36.76
C LYS A 532 5.92 -7.57 36.41
N THR A 533 5.72 -6.84 35.32
CA THR A 533 6.53 -5.66 34.94
C THR A 533 5.69 -4.39 35.06
N ASP A 534 6.31 -3.25 35.33
CA ASP A 534 5.58 -1.99 35.40
C ASP A 534 4.95 -1.65 34.03
N LYS A 535 3.63 -1.48 34.02
CA LYS A 535 2.86 -1.32 32.78
C LYS A 535 3.07 0.05 32.16
N PHE A 536 3.28 1.09 32.97
CA PHE A 536 3.51 2.45 32.48
C PHE A 536 4.86 2.56 31.76
N PHE A 537 5.94 2.14 32.41
CA PHE A 537 7.30 2.12 31.89
C PHE A 537 7.43 1.22 30.66
N THR A 538 6.87 0.00 30.70
CA THR A 538 6.93 -0.92 29.54
C THR A 538 6.19 -0.32 28.33
N THR A 539 5.04 0.35 28.55
CA THR A 539 4.29 1.03 27.48
C THR A 539 5.04 2.26 26.94
N PHE A 540 5.65 3.06 27.82
CA PHE A 540 6.45 4.23 27.42
C PHE A 540 7.69 3.80 26.61
N PHE A 541 8.36 2.73 27.04
CA PHE A 541 9.49 2.16 26.32
C PHE A 541 9.08 1.62 24.94
N LEU A 542 7.93 0.94 24.84
CA LEU A 542 7.34 0.48 23.57
C LEU A 542 7.04 1.65 22.61
N ALA A 543 6.49 2.75 23.12
CA ALA A 543 6.27 3.97 22.34
C ALA A 543 7.58 4.58 21.80
N ASN A 544 8.66 4.55 22.59
CA ASN A 544 9.98 5.00 22.17
C ASN A 544 10.60 4.07 21.11
N ALA A 545 10.43 2.75 21.24
CA ALA A 545 10.86 1.78 20.23
C ALA A 545 10.15 2.03 18.88
N CYS A 546 8.84 2.28 18.90
CA CYS A 546 8.07 2.68 17.71
C CYS A 546 8.56 4.00 17.10
N LEU A 547 8.90 4.99 17.93
CA LEU A 547 9.48 6.25 17.48
C LEU A 547 10.86 6.05 16.83
N PHE A 548 11.71 5.17 17.36
CA PHE A 548 12.99 4.84 16.72
C PHE A 548 12.81 4.13 15.38
N ILE A 549 11.86 3.18 15.25
CA ILE A 549 11.51 2.56 13.96
C ILE A 549 11.11 3.62 12.94
N TYR A 550 10.28 4.60 13.32
CA TYR A 550 9.90 5.71 12.44
C TYR A 550 11.10 6.60 12.06
N LEU A 551 11.92 7.02 13.02
CA LEU A 551 13.04 7.93 12.77
C LEU A 551 14.16 7.27 11.94
N PHE A 552 14.53 6.03 12.24
CA PHE A 552 15.49 5.26 11.43
C PHE A 552 14.92 4.88 10.06
N GLY A 553 13.62 4.56 9.95
CA GLY A 553 12.96 4.31 8.67
C GLY A 553 12.94 5.54 7.76
N ASN A 554 12.66 6.72 8.34
CA ASN A 554 12.73 8.01 7.64
C ASN A 554 14.18 8.35 7.23
N PHE A 555 15.17 8.12 8.12
CA PHE A 555 16.59 8.26 7.80
C PHE A 555 17.00 7.32 6.65
N TYR A 556 16.61 6.04 6.68
CA TYR A 556 16.90 5.07 5.64
C TYR A 556 16.31 5.50 4.29
N ARG A 557 15.04 5.95 4.27
CA ARG A 557 14.37 6.45 3.07
C ARG A 557 15.11 7.66 2.47
N LYS A 558 15.43 8.65 3.30
CA LYS A 558 16.12 9.88 2.88
C LYS A 558 17.56 9.60 2.42
N THR A 559 18.30 8.82 3.18
CA THR A 559 19.74 8.57 2.98
C THR A 559 20.03 7.60 1.84
N TYR A 560 19.23 6.54 1.67
CA TYR A 560 19.49 5.50 0.67
C TYR A 560 18.52 5.55 -0.52
N ILE A 561 17.22 5.77 -0.33
CA ILE A 561 16.24 5.72 -1.43
C ILE A 561 16.17 7.06 -2.18
N GLU A 562 15.98 8.17 -1.48
CA GLU A 562 15.85 9.50 -2.12
C GLU A 562 17.18 9.99 -2.71
N ASN A 563 18.31 9.69 -2.08
CA ASN A 563 19.63 9.99 -2.64
C ASN A 563 20.01 9.08 -3.81
N ALA A 564 19.56 7.82 -3.85
CA ALA A 564 19.72 6.97 -5.03
C ALA A 564 18.96 7.57 -6.22
N LYS A 565 17.69 7.95 -6.02
CA LYS A 565 16.89 8.64 -7.04
C LYS A 565 17.53 9.95 -7.50
N LYS A 566 18.04 10.79 -6.60
CA LYS A 566 18.78 12.02 -6.98
C LYS A 566 20.07 11.74 -7.76
N ARG A 567 20.76 10.63 -7.49
CA ARG A 567 21.96 10.21 -8.25
C ARG A 567 21.58 9.66 -9.63
N GLU A 568 20.45 8.98 -9.73
CA GLU A 568 19.86 8.49 -10.98
C GLU A 568 19.34 9.66 -11.84
N GLU A 569 18.58 10.58 -11.26
CA GLU A 569 18.13 11.85 -11.84
C GLU A 569 19.32 12.70 -12.31
N LYS A 570 20.39 12.85 -11.50
CA LYS A 570 21.60 13.58 -11.92
C LYS A 570 22.40 12.83 -13.00
N ARG A 571 22.40 11.49 -13.01
CA ARG A 571 22.99 10.69 -14.10
C ARG A 571 22.19 10.84 -15.39
N LEU A 572 20.86 10.86 -15.30
CA LEU A 572 19.96 11.10 -16.43
C LEU A 572 20.07 12.55 -16.95
N SER A 573 20.24 13.54 -16.07
CA SER A 573 20.46 14.93 -16.50
C SER A 573 21.83 15.10 -17.15
N LEU A 574 22.90 14.57 -16.55
CA LEU A 574 24.24 14.59 -17.15
C LEU A 574 24.31 13.78 -18.46
N ALA A 575 23.56 12.67 -18.57
CA ALA A 575 23.47 11.90 -19.80
C ALA A 575 22.70 12.66 -20.88
N ALA A 576 21.63 13.39 -20.53
CA ALA A 576 20.89 14.23 -21.48
C ALA A 576 21.65 15.51 -21.88
N GLU A 577 22.43 16.08 -20.95
CA GLU A 577 23.34 17.20 -21.18
C GLU A 577 24.49 16.78 -22.10
N LYS A 578 25.12 15.62 -21.82
CA LYS A 578 26.05 14.98 -22.75
C LYS A 578 25.41 14.71 -24.11
N LEU A 579 24.24 14.04 -24.18
CA LEU A 579 23.54 13.81 -25.45
C LEU A 579 23.27 15.12 -26.21
N SER A 580 23.07 16.24 -25.52
CA SER A 580 22.86 17.54 -26.16
C SER A 580 24.14 18.12 -26.77
N ALA A 581 25.27 18.05 -26.05
CA ALA A 581 26.58 18.45 -26.57
C ALA A 581 27.06 17.51 -27.68
N GLU A 582 26.95 16.21 -27.46
CA GLU A 582 27.22 15.13 -28.42
C GLU A 582 26.33 15.29 -29.67
N SER A 583 25.07 15.74 -29.56
CA SER A 583 24.22 16.07 -30.73
C SER A 583 24.58 17.37 -31.47
N ALA A 584 25.45 18.21 -30.90
CA ALA A 584 26.07 19.34 -31.60
C ALA A 584 27.38 18.92 -32.28
N GLU A 585 28.12 18.01 -31.65
CA GLU A 585 29.41 17.48 -32.13
C GLU A 585 29.24 16.41 -33.22
N LEU A 586 28.19 15.59 -33.15
CA LEU A 586 27.79 14.63 -34.19
C LEU A 586 27.46 15.31 -35.53
N ARG A 587 27.15 16.62 -35.54
CA ARG A 587 27.00 17.41 -36.78
C ARG A 587 28.33 17.81 -37.44
N ARG A 588 29.45 17.67 -36.74
CA ARG A 588 30.81 17.86 -37.26
C ARG A 588 31.52 16.56 -37.58
N LEU A 589 31.06 15.43 -37.02
CA LEU A 589 31.69 14.12 -37.17
C LEU A 589 30.93 13.14 -38.09
N GLN A 590 29.81 13.53 -38.69
CA GLN A 590 29.09 12.69 -39.68
C GLN A 590 29.69 12.69 -41.10
N THR A 591 30.81 13.38 -41.32
CA THR A 591 31.50 13.46 -42.63
C THR A 591 32.72 12.52 -42.73
N ILE A 592 33.14 11.89 -41.62
CA ILE A 592 34.39 11.11 -41.55
C ILE A 592 34.13 9.76 -40.86
N ASN A 593 34.75 8.71 -41.41
CA ASN A 593 34.80 7.33 -40.89
C ASN A 593 33.47 6.57 -40.76
N ALA A 594 32.88 6.26 -41.91
CA ALA A 594 32.40 4.90 -42.11
C ALA A 594 33.60 3.99 -42.44
N MET A 595 34.27 3.39 -41.45
CA MET A 595 35.30 2.36 -41.69
C MET A 595 35.58 1.48 -40.45
N THR A 596 35.68 0.17 -40.73
CA THR A 596 36.34 -0.89 -39.94
C THR A 596 35.69 -1.30 -38.59
N SER A 597 36.04 -2.51 -38.14
CA SER A 597 35.29 -3.34 -37.18
C SER A 597 36.16 -3.92 -36.04
N ASP A 598 35.50 -4.71 -35.18
CA ASP A 598 36.02 -5.91 -34.49
C ASP A 598 36.51 -5.92 -33.02
N LEU A 599 36.35 -7.13 -32.45
CA LEU A 599 36.93 -7.74 -31.23
C LEU A 599 36.51 -7.30 -29.79
N ASN A 600 35.49 -8.02 -29.28
CA ASN A 600 35.47 -8.83 -28.02
C ASN A 600 36.13 -8.35 -26.69
N GLY A 601 35.41 -8.50 -25.56
CA GLY A 601 36.02 -8.43 -24.21
C GLY A 601 35.10 -8.66 -22.99
N ASN A 602 35.29 -9.81 -22.32
CA ASN A 602 34.68 -10.32 -21.06
C ASN A 602 34.88 -9.42 -19.78
N PHE A 603 34.27 -9.59 -18.58
CA PHE A 603 33.25 -10.54 -18.05
C PHE A 603 32.50 -10.01 -16.79
N ASN A 604 31.46 -10.77 -16.41
CA ASN A 604 30.82 -11.01 -15.08
C ASN A 604 31.67 -10.81 -13.78
N GLN A 605 31.16 -10.70 -12.53
CA GLN A 605 29.99 -11.28 -11.80
C GLN A 605 29.84 -10.57 -10.41
N ASN A 606 29.00 -10.86 -9.39
CA ASN A 606 27.83 -11.75 -9.11
C ASN A 606 26.93 -11.10 -7.98
N SER A 607 26.14 -11.88 -7.22
CA SER A 607 25.40 -11.46 -5.99
C SER A 607 25.30 -12.58 -4.93
N ASN A 608 25.05 -12.22 -3.66
CA ASN A 608 24.80 -13.17 -2.54
C ASN A 608 23.30 -13.43 -2.32
N SER A 609 22.96 -14.58 -1.70
CA SER A 609 21.58 -14.97 -1.33
C SER A 609 21.48 -15.51 0.10
N LYS A 610 20.25 -15.67 0.63
CA LYS A 610 19.87 -16.63 1.68
C LYS A 610 18.36 -16.94 1.64
N LYS A 611 17.95 -18.09 2.18
CA LYS A 611 16.60 -18.69 2.06
C LYS A 611 15.67 -18.37 3.27
N SER A 612 14.39 -18.75 3.13
CA SER A 612 13.32 -18.68 4.14
C SER A 612 13.03 -20.06 4.80
N LEU A 613 12.08 -20.10 5.75
CA LEU A 613 11.53 -21.29 6.41
C LEU A 613 10.01 -21.45 6.11
N VAL A 614 9.40 -22.60 6.42
CA VAL A 614 8.03 -23.02 6.00
C VAL A 614 7.31 -23.82 7.10
N VAL A 615 5.96 -23.86 7.10
CA VAL A 615 5.06 -24.61 8.03
C VAL A 615 3.97 -25.36 7.22
N LYS A 616 3.24 -26.32 7.82
CA LYS A 616 2.52 -27.46 7.18
C LYS A 616 0.99 -27.52 7.51
N CYS A 617 0.18 -28.28 6.75
CA CYS A 617 -1.30 -28.50 6.93
C CYS A 617 -1.75 -29.93 6.50
N VAL A 618 -3.07 -30.25 6.54
CA VAL A 618 -3.70 -31.60 6.64
C VAL A 618 -4.40 -32.09 5.35
N ASP A 619 -4.36 -33.41 5.04
CA ASP A 619 -4.62 -34.04 3.71
C ASP A 619 -5.95 -34.87 3.56
N ASN A 620 -6.21 -35.47 2.37
CA ASN A 620 -7.48 -36.09 1.93
C ASN A 620 -7.29 -37.35 1.02
N PRO A 621 -7.78 -38.55 1.40
CA PRO A 621 -7.27 -39.83 0.87
C PRO A 621 -7.73 -40.29 -0.52
N GLU A 622 -8.85 -39.79 -1.09
CA GLU A 622 -9.25 -40.20 -2.45
C GLU A 622 -8.26 -39.68 -3.51
N VAL A 623 -7.86 -38.41 -3.36
CA VAL A 623 -7.01 -37.69 -4.31
C VAL A 623 -5.53 -38.04 -4.13
N ASP A 624 -5.12 -38.53 -2.95
CA ASP A 624 -3.75 -38.92 -2.63
C ASP A 624 -3.16 -39.97 -3.58
N LYS A 625 -4.00 -40.82 -4.17
CA LYS A 625 -3.57 -41.85 -5.14
C LYS A 625 -3.18 -41.27 -6.51
N TRP A 626 -3.48 -40.00 -6.77
CA TRP A 626 -3.29 -39.38 -8.09
C TRP A 626 -1.91 -38.73 -8.26
N PHE A 627 -1.46 -38.67 -9.51
CA PHE A 627 -0.16 -38.14 -9.88
C PHE A 627 0.03 -36.69 -9.38
N MET A 628 1.15 -36.45 -8.68
CA MET A 628 1.51 -35.19 -7.99
C MET A 628 0.58 -34.75 -6.83
N MET A 629 -0.33 -35.60 -6.33
CA MET A 629 -1.26 -35.24 -5.24
C MET A 629 -0.87 -35.79 -3.86
N GLN A 630 -0.09 -36.87 -3.79
CA GLN A 630 0.38 -37.52 -2.54
C GLN A 630 0.88 -36.53 -1.48
N SER A 631 1.67 -35.53 -1.87
CA SER A 631 2.17 -34.48 -0.96
C SER A 631 2.45 -33.17 -1.71
N PRO A 632 2.55 -32.02 -1.01
CA PRO A 632 2.95 -30.77 -1.65
C PRO A 632 4.42 -30.75 -2.11
N GLY A 633 5.24 -31.74 -1.72
CA GLY A 633 6.68 -31.79 -1.99
C GLY A 633 7.04 -31.69 -3.48
N PRO A 634 6.56 -32.60 -4.35
CA PRO A 634 6.82 -32.54 -5.79
C PRO A 634 6.39 -31.23 -6.44
N VAL A 635 5.22 -30.70 -6.07
CA VAL A 635 4.71 -29.44 -6.63
C VAL A 635 5.55 -28.24 -6.21
N MET A 636 5.92 -28.17 -4.92
CA MET A 636 6.84 -27.14 -4.43
C MET A 636 8.24 -27.26 -5.05
N LEU A 637 8.73 -28.48 -5.31
CA LEU A 637 10.00 -28.71 -6.01
C LEU A 637 9.96 -28.22 -7.47
N ILE A 638 8.86 -28.49 -8.19
CA ILE A 638 8.63 -28.02 -9.56
C ILE A 638 8.54 -26.49 -9.59
N LEU A 639 7.81 -25.87 -8.66
CA LEU A 639 7.68 -24.41 -8.61
C LEU A 639 8.99 -23.73 -8.20
N VAL A 640 9.74 -24.29 -7.25
CA VAL A 640 11.06 -23.76 -6.85
C VAL A 640 12.09 -23.94 -7.97
N SER A 641 12.09 -25.05 -8.70
CA SER A 641 12.99 -25.25 -9.85
C SER A 641 12.63 -24.35 -11.02
N TYR A 642 11.34 -24.19 -11.34
CA TYR A 642 10.82 -23.21 -12.31
C TYR A 642 11.22 -21.77 -11.96
N ILE A 643 10.98 -21.31 -10.73
CA ILE A 643 11.39 -19.96 -10.28
C ILE A 643 12.91 -19.79 -10.37
N SER A 644 13.67 -20.81 -9.96
CA SER A 644 15.14 -20.80 -10.03
C SER A 644 15.65 -20.74 -11.48
N PHE A 645 15.00 -21.46 -12.39
CA PHE A 645 15.30 -21.43 -13.82
C PHE A 645 14.98 -20.08 -14.44
N VAL A 646 13.74 -19.60 -14.26
CA VAL A 646 13.21 -18.39 -14.92
C VAL A 646 13.90 -17.10 -14.44
N LEU A 647 14.27 -17.02 -13.16
CA LEU A 647 14.88 -15.81 -12.59
C LEU A 647 16.41 -15.83 -12.55
N PHE A 648 17.06 -17.01 -12.46
CA PHE A 648 18.50 -17.10 -12.20
C PHE A 648 19.25 -18.00 -13.19
N ILE A 649 18.93 -19.29 -13.26
CA ILE A 649 19.74 -20.28 -13.99
C ILE A 649 19.64 -20.06 -15.49
N GLY A 650 18.43 -19.99 -16.05
CA GLY A 650 18.18 -19.77 -17.47
C GLY A 650 18.75 -18.45 -17.99
N PRO A 651 18.46 -17.29 -17.34
CA PRO A 651 19.08 -16.01 -17.73
C PRO A 651 20.62 -16.00 -17.67
N ARG A 652 21.23 -16.75 -16.73
CA ARG A 652 22.70 -16.88 -16.62
C ARG A 652 23.28 -17.83 -17.68
N PHE A 653 22.61 -18.95 -17.97
CA PHE A 653 22.95 -19.90 -19.02
C PHE A 653 22.87 -19.28 -20.43
N MET A 654 21.80 -18.51 -20.68
CA MET A 654 21.60 -17.81 -21.95
C MET A 654 22.48 -16.57 -22.12
N LYS A 655 23.19 -16.10 -21.09
CA LYS A 655 23.91 -14.81 -21.13
C LYS A 655 24.91 -14.74 -22.29
N ASN A 656 25.66 -15.83 -22.51
CA ASN A 656 26.74 -15.93 -23.50
C ASN A 656 26.38 -16.81 -24.71
N ARG A 657 25.14 -17.27 -24.83
CA ARG A 657 24.66 -18.12 -25.95
C ARG A 657 23.75 -17.31 -26.87
N GLU A 658 23.57 -17.73 -28.11
CA GLU A 658 22.54 -17.16 -29.00
C GLU A 658 21.12 -17.61 -28.60
N PRO A 659 20.05 -16.87 -28.95
CA PRO A 659 18.68 -17.29 -28.62
C PRO A 659 18.25 -18.49 -29.48
N PHE A 660 17.74 -19.55 -28.86
CA PHE A 660 17.40 -20.78 -29.58
C PHE A 660 16.25 -20.61 -30.60
N GLU A 661 16.40 -21.25 -31.76
CA GLU A 661 15.49 -21.29 -32.92
C GLU A 661 14.21 -22.13 -32.68
N LEU A 662 13.56 -21.97 -31.52
CA LEU A 662 12.40 -22.78 -31.09
C LEU A 662 11.10 -22.48 -31.86
N LYS A 663 11.15 -22.08 -33.15
CA LYS A 663 9.97 -21.66 -33.93
C LYS A 663 8.95 -22.79 -34.06
N ASN A 664 9.35 -23.93 -34.60
CA ASN A 664 8.43 -25.03 -34.89
C ASN A 664 7.89 -25.67 -33.59
N LEU A 665 8.75 -25.82 -32.57
CA LEU A 665 8.37 -26.25 -31.23
C LEU A 665 7.29 -25.34 -30.62
N ILE A 666 7.44 -24.02 -30.72
CA ILE A 666 6.46 -23.05 -30.20
C ILE A 666 5.16 -23.08 -31.01
N ILE A 667 5.20 -23.29 -32.33
CA ILE A 667 3.99 -23.47 -33.14
C ILE A 667 3.22 -24.73 -32.70
N GLY A 668 3.92 -25.87 -32.59
CA GLY A 668 3.33 -27.14 -32.13
C GLY A 668 2.79 -27.05 -30.69
N TYR A 669 3.54 -26.44 -29.77
CA TYR A 669 3.11 -26.22 -28.38
C TYR A 669 1.86 -25.34 -28.29
N ASN A 670 1.79 -24.24 -29.04
CA ASN A 670 0.60 -23.38 -29.02
C ASN A 670 -0.61 -24.06 -29.67
N ALA A 671 -0.42 -24.85 -30.73
CA ALA A 671 -1.49 -25.66 -31.32
C ALA A 671 -2.01 -26.72 -30.33
N PHE A 672 -1.11 -27.44 -29.66
CA PHE A 672 -1.44 -28.37 -28.58
C PHE A 672 -2.20 -27.67 -27.45
N GLN A 673 -1.74 -26.51 -26.98
CA GLN A 673 -2.39 -25.76 -25.91
C GLN A 673 -3.81 -25.28 -26.29
N VAL A 674 -4.03 -24.89 -27.56
CA VAL A 674 -5.39 -24.58 -28.07
C VAL A 674 -6.26 -25.83 -28.03
N LEU A 675 -5.80 -26.95 -28.59
CA LEU A 675 -6.56 -28.20 -28.63
C LEU A 675 -6.85 -28.77 -27.24
N PHE A 676 -5.88 -28.71 -26.32
CA PHE A 676 -6.01 -29.20 -24.94
C PHE A 676 -6.90 -28.29 -24.08
N SER A 677 -6.79 -26.96 -24.24
CA SER A 677 -7.72 -26.01 -23.60
C SER A 677 -9.14 -26.15 -24.15
N PHE A 678 -9.29 -26.41 -25.45
CA PHE A 678 -10.60 -26.67 -26.08
C PHE A 678 -11.19 -28.00 -25.62
N TYR A 679 -10.38 -29.06 -25.48
CA TYR A 679 -10.76 -30.34 -24.90
C TYR A 679 -11.23 -30.20 -23.45
N LEU A 680 -10.58 -29.37 -22.63
CA LEU A 680 -11.07 -29.05 -21.28
C LEU A 680 -12.45 -28.38 -21.32
N VAL A 681 -12.62 -27.37 -22.18
CA VAL A 681 -13.89 -26.62 -22.34
C VAL A 681 -15.03 -27.47 -22.89
N THR A 682 -14.77 -28.45 -23.77
CA THR A 682 -15.81 -29.20 -24.50
C THR A 682 -16.01 -30.64 -24.02
N LEU A 683 -14.96 -31.34 -23.58
CA LEU A 683 -15.01 -32.77 -23.29
C LEU A 683 -14.97 -33.11 -21.80
N LYS A 684 -14.32 -32.29 -20.94
CA LYS A 684 -14.13 -32.64 -19.51
C LYS A 684 -14.77 -31.71 -18.48
N LEU A 685 -15.07 -30.44 -18.77
CA LEU A 685 -15.73 -29.55 -17.80
C LEU A 685 -17.17 -29.13 -18.18
N SER A 686 -17.66 -29.44 -19.38
CA SER A 686 -19.02 -29.02 -19.81
C SER A 686 -20.00 -30.16 -20.13
N LEU A 687 -19.60 -31.20 -20.88
CA LEU A 687 -20.59 -32.11 -21.48
C LEU A 687 -20.33 -33.63 -21.36
N LYS A 688 -19.10 -34.15 -21.48
CA LYS A 688 -18.94 -35.62 -21.66
C LYS A 688 -18.92 -36.47 -20.37
N SER A 689 -18.91 -35.86 -19.18
CA SER A 689 -19.30 -36.55 -17.92
C SER A 689 -20.81 -36.48 -17.66
N MET A 690 -21.60 -36.05 -18.65
CA MET A 690 -23.05 -35.83 -18.54
C MET A 690 -23.83 -36.42 -19.73
N PHE A 691 -23.16 -37.20 -20.59
CA PHE A 691 -23.76 -37.76 -21.80
C PHE A 691 -23.41 -39.25 -21.99
N SER A 692 -24.24 -40.10 -21.38
CA SER A 692 -24.75 -41.25 -22.12
C SER A 692 -26.06 -40.81 -22.79
N LEU A 693 -25.97 -40.47 -24.08
CA LEU A 693 -27.07 -40.36 -25.06
C LEU A 693 -28.49 -39.94 -24.57
N LYS A 694 -28.76 -38.63 -24.45
CA LYS A 694 -30.03 -38.02 -24.93
C LYS A 694 -30.00 -36.50 -25.01
N ALA A 695 -30.68 -35.92 -26.00
CA ALA A 695 -30.61 -34.49 -26.33
C ALA A 695 -31.42 -33.55 -25.40
N SER A 696 -31.93 -34.05 -24.28
CA SER A 696 -32.74 -33.34 -23.30
C SER A 696 -31.94 -32.50 -22.30
N ASP A 697 -30.70 -32.90 -21.99
CA ASP A 697 -30.07 -32.58 -20.71
C ASP A 697 -29.00 -31.48 -20.77
N THR A 698 -28.86 -30.77 -21.89
CA THR A 698 -28.05 -29.54 -21.99
C THR A 698 -28.56 -28.40 -21.09
N LYS A 699 -29.73 -28.58 -20.46
CA LYS A 699 -30.36 -27.71 -19.48
C LYS A 699 -29.44 -27.39 -18.28
N TYR A 700 -28.90 -28.42 -17.62
CA TYR A 700 -28.30 -28.30 -16.28
C TYR A 700 -27.04 -27.43 -16.23
N PHE A 701 -26.21 -27.43 -17.27
CA PHE A 701 -25.02 -26.55 -17.31
C PHE A 701 -25.42 -25.06 -17.31
N PHE A 702 -26.40 -24.69 -18.13
CA PHE A 702 -26.91 -23.32 -18.17
C PHE A 702 -27.70 -22.98 -16.91
N GLU A 703 -28.47 -23.91 -16.35
CA GLU A 703 -29.16 -23.71 -15.07
C GLU A 703 -28.18 -23.50 -13.90
N TYR A 704 -27.03 -24.19 -13.86
CA TYR A 704 -26.01 -23.94 -12.84
C TYR A 704 -25.29 -22.58 -13.03
N PHE A 705 -25.03 -22.21 -14.29
CA PHE A 705 -24.34 -20.96 -14.67
C PHE A 705 -25.22 -19.70 -14.52
N TYR A 706 -26.53 -19.81 -14.76
CA TYR A 706 -27.49 -18.72 -14.55
C TYR A 706 -28.11 -18.72 -13.14
N GLY A 707 -28.24 -19.88 -12.50
CA GLY A 707 -28.71 -20.07 -11.12
C GLY A 707 -27.63 -19.85 -10.05
N PHE A 708 -26.46 -19.31 -10.43
CA PHE A 708 -25.34 -18.97 -9.55
C PHE A 708 -24.85 -20.11 -8.62
N GLY A 709 -25.09 -21.37 -9.02
CA GLY A 709 -24.67 -22.57 -8.28
C GLY A 709 -25.60 -23.08 -7.17
N CYS A 710 -26.82 -22.52 -7.05
CA CYS A 710 -27.81 -22.93 -6.04
C CYS A 710 -28.82 -23.98 -6.56
N THR A 711 -28.38 -24.94 -7.36
CA THR A 711 -29.21 -26.02 -7.91
C THR A 711 -29.11 -27.29 -7.06
N SER A 712 -30.24 -27.93 -6.74
CA SER A 712 -30.30 -29.22 -6.04
C SER A 712 -30.05 -30.40 -6.98
N ILE A 713 -29.27 -31.38 -6.53
CA ILE A 713 -28.88 -32.61 -7.27
C ILE A 713 -29.31 -33.81 -6.42
N SER A 714 -29.73 -34.93 -7.03
CA SER A 714 -30.10 -36.14 -6.28
C SER A 714 -28.87 -36.94 -5.78
N PRO A 715 -29.01 -37.84 -4.78
CA PRO A 715 -27.86 -38.53 -4.19
C PRO A 715 -27.07 -39.43 -5.17
N GLU A 716 -27.74 -40.00 -6.17
CA GLU A 716 -27.11 -40.88 -7.17
C GLU A 716 -26.40 -40.07 -8.27
N GLU A 717 -26.98 -38.93 -8.66
CA GLU A 717 -26.36 -37.98 -9.59
C GLU A 717 -25.12 -37.32 -8.96
N ASP A 718 -25.13 -37.02 -7.65
CA ASP A 718 -24.01 -36.41 -6.95
C ASP A 718 -22.73 -37.25 -7.06
N GLU A 719 -22.79 -38.58 -6.89
CA GLU A 719 -21.57 -39.38 -6.94
C GLU A 719 -20.90 -39.37 -8.33
N HIS A 720 -21.70 -39.46 -9.40
CA HIS A 720 -21.20 -39.40 -10.77
C HIS A 720 -20.68 -37.99 -11.11
N PHE A 721 -21.42 -36.95 -10.70
CA PHE A 721 -21.03 -35.54 -10.85
C PHE A 721 -19.74 -35.22 -10.08
N ARG A 722 -19.63 -35.66 -8.83
CA ARG A 722 -18.45 -35.53 -7.94
C ARG A 722 -17.22 -36.20 -8.56
N LYS A 723 -17.35 -37.44 -9.06
CA LYS A 723 -16.29 -38.15 -9.80
C LYS A 723 -15.89 -37.42 -11.10
N GLY A 724 -16.85 -36.85 -11.83
CA GLY A 724 -16.59 -36.00 -13.00
C GLY A 724 -15.80 -34.74 -12.64
N LEU A 725 -16.23 -34.03 -11.59
CA LEU A 725 -15.64 -32.80 -11.09
C LEU A 725 -14.17 -32.98 -10.66
N TYR A 726 -13.84 -34.03 -9.88
CA TYR A 726 -12.44 -34.33 -9.53
C TYR A 726 -11.59 -34.57 -10.77
N ASN A 727 -12.06 -35.37 -11.73
CA ASN A 727 -11.35 -35.68 -12.98
C ASN A 727 -11.15 -34.43 -13.86
N GLY A 728 -12.16 -33.55 -13.94
CA GLY A 728 -12.07 -32.26 -14.61
C GLY A 728 -11.04 -31.34 -13.97
N MET A 729 -11.10 -31.18 -12.65
CA MET A 729 -10.18 -30.33 -11.88
C MET A 729 -8.73 -30.82 -11.87
N TRP A 730 -8.51 -32.14 -11.83
CA TRP A 730 -7.16 -32.70 -12.00
C TRP A 730 -6.61 -32.47 -13.41
N THR A 731 -7.43 -32.67 -14.45
CA THR A 731 -6.98 -32.39 -15.84
C THR A 731 -6.70 -30.90 -16.05
N TYR A 732 -7.49 -30.02 -15.44
CA TYR A 732 -7.25 -28.58 -15.41
C TYR A 732 -5.94 -28.23 -14.69
N ALA A 733 -5.67 -28.82 -13.51
CA ALA A 733 -4.41 -28.61 -12.78
C ALA A 733 -3.20 -29.04 -13.62
N ILE A 734 -3.25 -30.19 -14.29
CA ILE A 734 -2.21 -30.64 -15.23
C ILE A 734 -1.98 -29.62 -16.36
N ALA A 735 -3.04 -29.01 -16.93
CA ALA A 735 -2.87 -27.95 -17.90
C ALA A 735 -2.08 -26.74 -17.33
N LYS A 736 -2.34 -26.36 -16.09
CA LYS A 736 -1.59 -25.25 -15.44
C LYS A 736 -0.10 -25.58 -15.24
N PHE A 737 0.28 -26.85 -15.06
CA PHE A 737 1.70 -27.26 -15.10
C PHE A 737 2.30 -27.15 -16.51
N ILE A 738 1.54 -27.46 -17.56
CA ILE A 738 1.99 -27.31 -18.96
C ILE A 738 2.15 -25.83 -19.33
N ASP A 739 1.30 -24.93 -18.80
CA ASP A 739 1.40 -23.46 -18.93
C ASP A 739 2.75 -22.89 -18.40
N LEU A 740 3.57 -23.66 -17.67
CA LEU A 740 4.91 -23.22 -17.24
C LEU A 740 5.93 -23.16 -18.40
N PHE A 741 5.77 -23.98 -19.44
CA PHE A 741 6.75 -24.07 -20.52
C PHE A 741 6.86 -22.79 -21.36
N ASP A 742 5.80 -21.99 -21.49
CA ASP A 742 5.82 -20.66 -22.12
C ASP A 742 6.94 -19.77 -21.58
N THR A 743 7.07 -19.71 -20.26
CA THR A 743 8.07 -18.87 -19.60
C THR A 743 9.49 -19.38 -19.86
N CYS A 744 9.66 -20.70 -19.92
CA CYS A 744 10.93 -21.33 -20.31
C CYS A 744 11.29 -20.98 -21.77
N PHE A 745 10.33 -21.03 -22.69
CA PHE A 745 10.54 -20.62 -24.08
C PHE A 745 10.87 -19.12 -24.22
N PHE A 746 10.30 -18.24 -23.39
CA PHE A 746 10.70 -16.82 -23.38
C PHE A 746 12.15 -16.64 -22.91
N VAL A 747 12.59 -17.36 -21.87
CA VAL A 747 13.97 -17.31 -21.36
C VAL A 747 14.96 -17.82 -22.41
N LEU A 748 14.71 -19.00 -23.00
CA LEU A 748 15.57 -19.62 -24.04
C LEU A 748 15.66 -18.79 -25.32
N ARG A 749 14.70 -17.89 -25.57
CA ARG A 749 14.71 -16.93 -26.69
C ARG A 749 15.17 -15.52 -26.31
N LYS A 750 15.78 -15.34 -25.14
CA LYS A 750 16.20 -14.04 -24.55
C LYS A 750 15.08 -12.99 -24.41
N LYS A 751 13.81 -13.39 -24.44
CA LYS A 751 12.64 -12.49 -24.34
C LYS A 751 12.26 -12.15 -22.89
N GLN A 752 13.25 -11.88 -22.04
CA GLN A 752 13.05 -11.66 -20.60
C GLN A 752 12.10 -10.48 -20.29
N SER A 753 11.94 -9.52 -21.20
CA SER A 753 10.97 -8.42 -21.09
C SER A 753 9.50 -8.86 -21.07
N HIS A 754 9.19 -10.09 -21.50
CA HIS A 754 7.88 -10.70 -21.36
C HIS A 754 7.67 -11.29 -19.94
N VAL A 755 8.75 -11.79 -19.33
CA VAL A 755 8.78 -12.41 -17.99
C VAL A 755 8.74 -11.32 -16.91
N ASN A 756 7.53 -10.82 -16.65
CA ASN A 756 7.28 -9.77 -15.66
C ASN A 756 6.69 -10.33 -14.34
N PHE A 757 6.62 -9.51 -13.30
CA PHE A 757 6.13 -9.94 -11.99
C PHE A 757 4.69 -10.50 -12.02
N LEU A 758 3.78 -9.89 -12.78
CA LEU A 758 2.41 -10.39 -12.94
C LEU A 758 2.41 -11.77 -13.62
N HIS A 759 3.23 -11.98 -14.65
CA HIS A 759 3.37 -13.29 -15.32
C HIS A 759 3.83 -14.37 -14.33
N VAL A 760 4.91 -14.14 -13.58
CA VAL A 760 5.43 -15.13 -12.63
C VAL A 760 4.45 -15.36 -11.48
N TYR A 761 3.79 -14.30 -10.97
CA TYR A 761 2.77 -14.42 -9.92
C TYR A 761 1.56 -15.24 -10.38
N HIS A 762 1.04 -15.01 -11.59
CA HIS A 762 -0.08 -15.76 -12.17
C HIS A 762 0.26 -17.25 -12.32
N HIS A 763 1.36 -17.58 -13.03
CA HIS A 763 1.69 -18.98 -13.33
C HIS A 763 2.04 -19.80 -12.06
N VAL A 764 2.69 -19.20 -11.06
CA VAL A 764 2.96 -19.89 -9.77
C VAL A 764 1.69 -19.96 -8.91
N GLY A 765 0.95 -18.84 -8.82
CA GLY A 765 -0.24 -18.72 -7.97
C GLY A 765 -1.37 -19.63 -8.39
N VAL A 766 -1.69 -19.71 -9.69
CA VAL A 766 -2.79 -20.54 -10.19
C VAL A 766 -2.52 -22.03 -10.01
N ILE A 767 -1.26 -22.49 -10.14
CA ILE A 767 -0.90 -23.89 -9.86
C ILE A 767 -1.13 -24.22 -8.38
N LEU A 768 -0.53 -23.45 -7.46
CA LEU A 768 -0.71 -23.64 -6.01
C LEU A 768 -2.19 -23.62 -5.62
N PHE A 769 -2.95 -22.69 -6.19
CA PHE A 769 -4.37 -22.51 -5.92
C PHE A 769 -5.21 -23.69 -6.44
N SER A 770 -4.95 -24.17 -7.66
CA SER A 770 -5.61 -25.37 -8.21
C SER A 770 -5.27 -26.64 -7.43
N TRP A 771 -4.03 -26.79 -6.97
CA TRP A 771 -3.59 -27.95 -6.18
C TRP A 771 -4.24 -27.95 -4.79
N CYS A 772 -4.22 -26.81 -4.08
CA CYS A 772 -4.86 -26.70 -2.77
C CYS A 772 -6.38 -26.92 -2.83
N ILE A 773 -7.07 -26.43 -3.87
CA ILE A 773 -8.51 -26.71 -4.06
C ILE A 773 -8.72 -28.20 -4.32
N LEU A 774 -7.99 -28.78 -5.28
CA LEU A 774 -8.09 -30.18 -5.66
C LEU A 774 -7.81 -31.16 -4.51
N LYS A 775 -6.87 -30.81 -3.63
CA LYS A 775 -6.48 -31.59 -2.45
C LYS A 775 -7.46 -31.41 -1.29
N TYR A 776 -7.75 -30.17 -0.90
CA TYR A 776 -8.36 -29.87 0.40
C TYR A 776 -9.85 -29.49 0.38
N ALA A 777 -10.38 -29.05 -0.76
CA ALA A 777 -11.77 -28.59 -0.85
C ALA A 777 -12.24 -28.49 -2.32
N VAL A 778 -12.55 -29.64 -2.93
CA VAL A 778 -13.22 -29.69 -4.23
C VAL A 778 -14.72 -29.48 -4.05
N GLY A 779 -15.26 -28.54 -4.79
CA GLY A 779 -16.70 -28.29 -4.89
C GLY A 779 -17.06 -27.59 -6.21
N PRO A 780 -18.35 -27.48 -6.52
CA PRO A 780 -18.84 -26.97 -7.81
C PRO A 780 -18.36 -25.55 -8.13
N GLU A 781 -18.03 -24.75 -7.11
CA GLU A 781 -17.43 -23.42 -7.24
C GLU A 781 -16.17 -23.41 -8.13
N SER A 782 -15.41 -24.51 -8.09
CA SER A 782 -14.15 -24.64 -8.84
C SER A 782 -14.36 -24.85 -10.34
N LEU A 783 -15.49 -25.43 -10.74
CA LEU A 783 -15.82 -25.74 -12.14
C LEU A 783 -15.97 -24.47 -12.98
N VAL A 784 -16.70 -23.47 -12.46
CA VAL A 784 -16.93 -22.18 -13.13
C VAL A 784 -15.61 -21.42 -13.33
N VAL A 785 -14.71 -21.47 -12.34
CA VAL A 785 -13.37 -20.86 -12.42
C VAL A 785 -12.51 -21.57 -13.48
N GLY A 786 -12.52 -22.91 -13.48
CA GLY A 786 -11.79 -23.74 -14.44
C GLY A 786 -12.24 -23.50 -15.89
N LEU A 787 -13.55 -23.55 -16.14
CA LEU A 787 -14.16 -23.31 -17.45
C LEU A 787 -13.79 -21.94 -18.03
N LEU A 788 -14.00 -20.88 -17.24
CA LEU A 788 -13.74 -19.52 -17.71
C LEU A 788 -12.24 -19.28 -17.93
N ASN A 789 -11.36 -19.88 -17.12
CA ASN A 789 -9.91 -19.83 -17.38
C ASN A 789 -9.55 -20.59 -18.67
N SER A 790 -10.03 -21.81 -18.86
CA SER A 790 -9.76 -22.60 -20.06
C SER A 790 -10.29 -21.93 -21.34
N ALA A 791 -11.49 -21.34 -21.32
CA ALA A 791 -12.06 -20.61 -22.45
C ALA A 791 -11.21 -19.39 -22.85
N VAL A 792 -10.70 -18.62 -21.87
CA VAL A 792 -9.80 -17.49 -22.14
C VAL A 792 -8.41 -17.98 -22.57
N HIS A 793 -7.94 -19.13 -22.08
CA HIS A 793 -6.70 -19.75 -22.54
C HIS A 793 -6.79 -20.23 -24.00
N VAL A 794 -7.92 -20.77 -24.48
CA VAL A 794 -8.14 -21.07 -25.92
C VAL A 794 -7.89 -19.83 -26.78
N VAL A 795 -8.53 -18.70 -26.45
CA VAL A 795 -8.39 -17.45 -27.22
C VAL A 795 -6.96 -16.89 -27.16
N MET A 796 -6.32 -16.96 -25.99
CA MET A 796 -4.96 -16.48 -25.77
C MET A 796 -3.91 -17.32 -26.52
N TYR A 797 -3.98 -18.65 -26.44
CA TYR A 797 -3.06 -19.53 -27.14
C TYR A 797 -3.28 -19.53 -28.65
N PHE A 798 -4.52 -19.34 -29.12
CA PHE A 798 -4.81 -19.15 -30.54
C PHE A 798 -4.16 -17.87 -31.10
N TYR A 799 -4.18 -16.77 -30.35
CA TYR A 799 -3.42 -15.56 -30.70
C TYR A 799 -1.91 -15.82 -30.76
N TYR A 800 -1.35 -16.57 -29.81
CA TYR A 800 0.09 -16.85 -29.78
C TYR A 800 0.53 -17.82 -30.89
N PHE A 801 -0.30 -18.80 -31.25
CA PHE A 801 -0.16 -19.63 -32.45
C PHE A 801 -0.07 -18.76 -33.71
N LEU A 802 -1.06 -17.91 -33.97
CA LEU A 802 -1.06 -16.99 -35.12
C LEU A 802 0.13 -16.02 -35.12
N ALA A 803 0.59 -15.57 -33.94
CA ALA A 803 1.75 -14.70 -33.80
C ALA A 803 3.10 -15.40 -34.12
N ALA A 804 3.13 -16.73 -34.02
CA ALA A 804 4.28 -17.58 -34.32
C ALA A 804 4.38 -17.96 -35.81
N LEU A 805 3.25 -18.06 -36.54
CA LEU A 805 3.22 -18.41 -37.97
C LEU A 805 4.06 -17.46 -38.85
N GLY A 806 4.10 -16.16 -38.56
CA GLY A 806 5.06 -15.25 -39.18
C GLY A 806 4.59 -13.80 -39.38
N PRO A 807 5.36 -12.98 -40.14
CA PRO A 807 5.03 -11.58 -40.40
C PRO A 807 3.67 -11.37 -41.07
N ALA A 808 3.31 -12.22 -42.04
CA ALA A 808 2.04 -12.12 -42.79
C ALA A 808 0.81 -12.11 -41.87
N TYR A 809 0.75 -13.03 -40.91
CA TYR A 809 -0.36 -13.14 -39.96
C TYR A 809 -0.39 -12.03 -38.91
N ARG A 810 0.77 -11.45 -38.55
CA ARG A 810 0.85 -10.37 -37.53
C ARG A 810 0.08 -9.11 -37.92
N LYS A 811 -0.14 -8.84 -39.22
CA LYS A 811 -0.94 -7.71 -39.70
C LYS A 811 -2.37 -7.75 -39.15
N TYR A 812 -2.92 -8.95 -38.95
CA TYR A 812 -4.30 -9.15 -38.52
C TYR A 812 -4.48 -9.17 -36.99
N LEU A 813 -3.39 -9.21 -36.20
CA LEU A 813 -3.42 -9.34 -34.74
C LEU A 813 -3.68 -8.02 -33.98
N TRP A 814 -4.50 -7.13 -34.56
CA TRP A 814 -4.88 -5.84 -33.95
C TRP A 814 -5.64 -6.00 -32.63
N TRP A 815 -6.32 -7.14 -32.43
CA TRP A 815 -7.17 -7.37 -31.27
C TRP A 815 -6.43 -7.73 -29.97
N LYS A 816 -5.09 -7.72 -29.94
CA LYS A 816 -4.26 -8.01 -28.73
C LYS A 816 -4.77 -7.28 -27.47
N LYS A 817 -5.20 -6.03 -27.62
CA LYS A 817 -5.75 -5.20 -26.55
C LYS A 817 -7.01 -5.82 -25.91
N TYR A 818 -7.90 -6.41 -26.71
CA TYR A 818 -9.16 -6.98 -26.25
C TYR A 818 -8.98 -8.30 -25.51
N MET A 819 -7.90 -9.05 -25.76
CA MET A 819 -7.55 -10.21 -24.92
C MET A 819 -7.31 -9.81 -23.46
N THR A 820 -6.63 -8.68 -23.22
CA THR A 820 -6.43 -8.15 -21.86
C THR A 820 -7.75 -7.65 -21.24
N TRP A 821 -8.73 -7.23 -22.06
CA TRP A 821 -10.09 -6.96 -21.58
C TRP A 821 -10.86 -8.24 -21.24
N LEU A 822 -10.72 -9.30 -22.05
CA LEU A 822 -11.34 -10.61 -21.81
C LEU A 822 -10.85 -11.24 -20.50
N GLN A 823 -9.53 -11.20 -20.26
CA GLN A 823 -8.92 -11.62 -18.99
C GLN A 823 -9.45 -10.80 -17.80
N LEU A 824 -9.57 -9.46 -17.95
CA LEU A 824 -10.10 -8.61 -16.89
C LEU A 824 -11.59 -8.89 -16.62
N ALA A 825 -12.39 -9.09 -17.68
CA ALA A 825 -13.80 -9.43 -17.58
C ALA A 825 -14.03 -10.80 -16.90
N GLN A 826 -13.20 -11.80 -17.20
CA GLN A 826 -13.18 -13.09 -16.51
C GLN A 826 -13.02 -12.91 -14.99
N PHE A 827 -12.00 -12.17 -14.53
CA PHE A 827 -11.78 -11.99 -13.09
C PHE A 827 -12.92 -11.21 -12.42
N CYS A 828 -13.50 -10.22 -13.10
CA CYS A 828 -14.69 -9.52 -12.61
C CYS A 828 -15.92 -10.44 -12.52
N TYR A 829 -16.17 -11.29 -13.53
CA TYR A 829 -17.28 -12.24 -13.52
C TYR A 829 -17.12 -13.28 -12.41
N ILE A 830 -15.93 -13.87 -12.25
CA ILE A 830 -15.64 -14.82 -11.17
C ILE A 830 -15.87 -14.17 -9.80
N PHE A 831 -15.45 -12.92 -9.61
CA PHE A 831 -15.71 -12.20 -8.36
C PHE A 831 -17.21 -11.98 -8.10
N VAL A 832 -17.99 -11.59 -9.12
CA VAL A 832 -19.45 -11.41 -9.00
C VAL A 832 -20.16 -12.74 -8.72
N HIS A 833 -19.81 -13.81 -9.43
CA HIS A 833 -20.41 -15.14 -9.24
C HIS A 833 -20.13 -15.72 -7.86
N MET A 834 -18.88 -15.57 -7.36
CA MET A 834 -18.50 -15.98 -6.00
C MET A 834 -19.13 -15.11 -4.91
N THR A 835 -19.43 -13.85 -5.23
CA THR A 835 -20.21 -12.98 -4.33
C THR A 835 -21.66 -13.43 -4.28
N ALA A 836 -22.28 -13.73 -5.44
CA ALA A 836 -23.66 -14.15 -5.54
C ALA A 836 -23.94 -15.47 -4.79
N SER A 837 -23.07 -16.48 -4.91
CA SER A 837 -23.25 -17.76 -4.20
C SER A 837 -23.14 -17.65 -2.68
N LEU A 838 -22.42 -16.65 -2.15
CA LEU A 838 -22.43 -16.32 -0.71
C LEU A 838 -23.73 -15.66 -0.26
N PHE A 839 -24.37 -14.83 -1.09
CA PHE A 839 -25.64 -14.17 -0.77
C PHE A 839 -26.84 -15.12 -0.90
N LEU A 840 -26.85 -15.96 -1.94
CA LEU A 840 -27.89 -16.98 -2.17
C LEU A 840 -27.79 -18.18 -1.20
N SER A 841 -26.81 -18.18 -0.30
CA SER A 841 -26.62 -19.20 0.74
C SER A 841 -26.44 -20.64 0.22
N CYS A 842 -25.86 -20.81 -0.97
CA CYS A 842 -25.52 -22.13 -1.50
C CYS A 842 -24.53 -22.85 -0.55
N GLN A 843 -24.62 -24.18 -0.44
CA GLN A 843 -23.87 -25.01 0.54
C GLN A 843 -22.36 -25.18 0.23
N TRP A 844 -21.75 -24.18 -0.41
CA TRP A 844 -20.37 -24.19 -0.90
C TRP A 844 -19.33 -23.96 0.20
N ASN A 845 -18.07 -24.35 -0.05
CA ASN A 845 -17.00 -24.18 0.93
C ASN A 845 -16.59 -22.70 1.03
N LYS A 846 -17.11 -22.01 2.05
CA LYS A 846 -16.91 -20.58 2.26
C LYS A 846 -15.43 -20.18 2.32
N VAL A 847 -14.52 -21.05 2.78
CA VAL A 847 -13.07 -20.79 2.78
C VAL A 847 -12.51 -20.76 1.36
N VAL A 848 -12.92 -21.69 0.49
CA VAL A 848 -12.56 -21.68 -0.94
C VAL A 848 -13.11 -20.43 -1.60
N VAL A 849 -14.41 -20.14 -1.42
CA VAL A 849 -15.08 -19.00 -2.07
C VAL A 849 -14.40 -17.67 -1.70
N TYR A 850 -14.09 -17.43 -0.42
CA TYR A 850 -13.32 -16.24 -0.01
C TYR A 850 -11.90 -16.21 -0.61
N ALA A 851 -11.22 -17.36 -0.68
CA ALA A 851 -9.88 -17.43 -1.28
C ALA A 851 -9.92 -17.16 -2.79
N VAL A 852 -10.94 -17.63 -3.51
CA VAL A 852 -11.19 -17.32 -4.94
C VAL A 852 -11.42 -15.82 -5.12
N MET A 853 -12.27 -15.21 -4.28
CA MET A 853 -12.56 -13.77 -4.34
C MET A 853 -11.31 -12.91 -4.12
N ILE A 854 -10.50 -13.22 -3.11
CA ILE A 854 -9.23 -12.52 -2.83
C ILE A 854 -8.28 -12.66 -4.02
N ASN A 855 -8.14 -13.86 -4.56
CA ASN A 855 -7.27 -14.14 -5.71
C ASN A 855 -7.72 -13.39 -6.98
N ALA A 856 -9.05 -13.33 -7.24
CA ALA A 856 -9.64 -12.60 -8.35
C ALA A 856 -9.43 -11.07 -8.22
N VAL A 857 -9.53 -10.51 -7.01
CA VAL A 857 -9.23 -9.08 -6.76
C VAL A 857 -7.76 -8.77 -7.04
N ILE A 858 -6.82 -9.61 -6.57
CA ILE A 858 -5.38 -9.40 -6.80
C ILE A 858 -5.08 -9.46 -8.30
N HIS A 859 -5.61 -10.45 -9.03
CA HIS A 859 -5.44 -10.56 -10.47
C HIS A 859 -6.04 -9.35 -11.21
N THR A 860 -7.24 -8.92 -10.85
CA THR A 860 -7.89 -7.71 -11.40
C THR A 860 -6.99 -6.47 -11.26
N LEU A 861 -6.42 -6.25 -10.07
CA LEU A 861 -5.53 -5.11 -9.79
C LEU A 861 -4.21 -5.18 -10.58
N LEU A 862 -3.57 -6.34 -10.65
CA LEU A 862 -2.30 -6.52 -11.37
C LEU A 862 -2.48 -6.40 -12.89
N PHE A 863 -3.54 -6.98 -13.46
CA PHE A 863 -3.85 -6.84 -14.89
C PHE A 863 -4.28 -5.41 -15.25
N ALA A 864 -5.00 -4.69 -14.39
CA ALA A 864 -5.34 -3.29 -14.61
C ALA A 864 -4.10 -2.36 -14.63
N ASP A 865 -3.14 -2.58 -13.73
CA ASP A 865 -1.86 -1.85 -13.72
C ASP A 865 -0.99 -2.19 -14.96
N PHE A 866 -0.92 -3.47 -15.35
CA PHE A 866 -0.28 -3.88 -16.60
C PHE A 866 -0.91 -3.22 -17.83
N TYR A 867 -2.24 -3.29 -17.97
CA TYR A 867 -2.97 -2.66 -19.07
C TYR A 867 -2.70 -1.15 -19.16
N LYS A 868 -2.69 -0.46 -18.01
CA LYS A 868 -2.37 0.98 -17.93
C LYS A 868 -0.92 1.27 -18.35
N LYS A 869 0.05 0.49 -17.90
CA LYS A 869 1.48 0.64 -18.26
C LYS A 869 1.73 0.36 -19.75
N THR A 870 1.17 -0.71 -20.29
CA THR A 870 1.43 -1.15 -21.66
C THR A 870 0.68 -0.34 -22.71
N TYR A 871 -0.60 -0.04 -22.50
CA TYR A 871 -1.43 0.60 -23.52
C TYR A 871 -1.63 2.11 -23.28
N TYR A 872 -1.90 2.54 -22.04
CA TYR A 872 -2.25 3.94 -21.77
C TYR A 872 -1.02 4.87 -21.77
N ALA A 873 0.02 4.52 -21.01
CA ALA A 873 1.26 5.33 -20.95
C ALA A 873 1.96 5.44 -22.32
N ASN A 874 1.90 4.39 -23.14
CA ASN A 874 2.46 4.41 -24.49
C ASN A 874 1.65 5.32 -25.44
N GLN A 875 0.33 5.40 -25.28
CA GLN A 875 -0.51 6.34 -26.03
C GLN A 875 -0.25 7.81 -25.62
N GLU A 876 0.01 8.09 -24.34
CA GLU A 876 0.44 9.42 -23.89
C GLU A 876 1.83 9.79 -24.42
N ARG A 877 2.78 8.84 -24.44
CA ARG A 877 4.09 9.02 -25.06
C ARG A 877 3.98 9.38 -26.55
N LEU A 878 3.22 8.61 -27.33
CA LEU A 878 3.01 8.88 -28.76
C LEU A 878 2.34 10.24 -29.00
N ARG A 879 1.39 10.66 -28.14
CA ARG A 879 0.81 12.02 -28.18
C ARG A 879 1.83 13.11 -27.87
N ALA A 880 2.77 12.88 -26.95
CA ALA A 880 3.84 13.83 -26.64
C ALA A 880 4.89 13.91 -27.75
N GLU A 881 5.22 12.78 -28.40
CA GLU A 881 6.10 12.72 -29.58
C GLU A 881 5.45 13.38 -30.80
N GLY A 882 4.14 13.19 -31.02
CA GLY A 882 3.36 13.92 -32.03
C GLY A 882 3.40 15.44 -31.80
N LYS A 883 3.10 15.91 -30.59
CA LYS A 883 3.19 17.34 -30.23
C LYS A 883 4.61 17.91 -30.35
N LYS A 884 5.66 17.09 -30.13
CA LYS A 884 7.05 17.50 -30.42
C LYS A 884 7.28 17.74 -31.92
N LYS A 885 6.78 16.86 -32.80
CA LYS A 885 6.89 17.05 -34.27
C LYS A 885 6.11 18.30 -34.72
N GLU A 886 4.88 18.46 -34.26
CA GLU A 886 4.03 19.63 -34.49
C GLU A 886 4.73 20.95 -34.08
N PHE A 887 5.32 20.99 -32.89
CA PHE A 887 6.08 22.15 -32.41
C PHE A 887 7.39 22.39 -33.19
N GLN A 888 8.06 21.35 -33.68
CA GLN A 888 9.22 21.47 -34.56
C GLN A 888 8.86 22.01 -35.96
N ILE A 889 7.72 21.58 -36.52
CA ILE A 889 7.19 22.10 -37.80
C ILE A 889 6.84 23.58 -37.66
N ASN A 890 6.08 23.96 -36.64
CA ASN A 890 5.76 25.37 -36.40
C ASN A 890 7.02 26.22 -36.17
N ARG A 891 8.05 25.70 -35.47
CA ARG A 891 9.33 26.40 -35.32
C ARG A 891 10.07 26.58 -36.65
N LYS A 892 10.07 25.59 -37.55
CA LYS A 892 10.64 25.75 -38.91
C LYS A 892 9.89 26.80 -39.72
N ASN A 893 8.56 26.79 -39.66
CA ASN A 893 7.73 27.76 -40.38
C ASN A 893 7.94 29.19 -39.88
N ILE A 894 8.02 29.39 -38.55
CA ILE A 894 8.35 30.70 -37.94
C ILE A 894 9.74 31.18 -38.37
N PHE A 895 10.75 30.30 -38.40
CA PHE A 895 12.08 30.68 -38.90
C PHE A 895 12.05 31.12 -40.38
N LYS A 896 11.33 30.40 -41.25
CA LYS A 896 11.13 30.80 -42.66
C LYS A 896 10.43 32.15 -42.79
N ILE A 897 9.45 32.45 -41.93
CA ILE A 897 8.74 33.75 -41.94
C ILE A 897 9.68 34.89 -41.50
N ILE A 898 10.50 34.68 -40.47
CA ILE A 898 11.50 35.66 -40.02
C ILE A 898 12.57 35.89 -41.10
N GLU A 899 13.03 34.84 -41.77
CA GLU A 899 14.00 34.90 -42.88
C GLU A 899 13.44 35.68 -44.08
N LEU A 900 12.18 35.45 -44.46
CA LEU A 900 11.47 36.24 -45.47
C LEU A 900 11.32 37.72 -45.06
N SER A 901 11.04 37.97 -43.79
CA SER A 901 10.88 39.32 -43.24
C SER A 901 12.19 40.11 -43.23
N LEU A 902 13.31 39.44 -42.97
CA LEU A 902 14.66 40.02 -43.04
C LEU A 902 15.11 40.27 -44.49
N LEU A 903 14.71 39.42 -45.44
CA LEU A 903 14.91 39.67 -46.87
C LEU A 903 14.14 40.91 -47.36
N LEU A 904 12.88 41.06 -46.95
CA LEU A 904 12.07 42.25 -47.26
C LEU A 904 12.64 43.53 -46.61
N LEU A 905 13.19 43.44 -45.40
CA LEU A 905 13.90 44.55 -44.75
C LEU A 905 15.18 44.94 -45.49
N LYS A 906 15.98 43.97 -45.97
CA LYS A 906 17.15 44.25 -46.83
C LYS A 906 16.74 44.96 -48.13
N PHE A 907 15.67 44.51 -48.79
CA PHE A 907 15.16 45.16 -50.00
C PHE A 907 14.72 46.62 -49.77
N LYS A 908 14.25 46.95 -48.56
CA LYS A 908 13.82 48.32 -48.22
C LYS A 908 14.97 49.27 -47.85
N PHE A 909 16.17 48.76 -47.57
CA PHE A 909 17.34 49.59 -47.29
C PHE A 909 18.18 49.93 -48.52
N ASN A 910 18.12 49.13 -49.59
CA ASN A 910 18.99 49.27 -50.76
C ASN A 910 18.45 50.27 -51.83
N LYS A 911 17.73 51.31 -51.41
CA LYS A 911 17.04 52.26 -52.32
C LYS A 911 17.18 53.74 -51.91
N LYS A 912 18.37 54.12 -51.42
CA LYS A 912 18.79 55.50 -51.13
C LYS A 912 20.25 55.75 -51.56
N THR A 913 20.54 55.55 -52.84
CA THR A 913 21.87 55.84 -53.44
C THR A 913 21.80 56.13 -54.95
N VAL A 914 20.79 56.88 -55.39
CA VAL A 914 20.76 57.60 -56.69
C VAL A 914 19.98 58.90 -56.44
N ILE A 915 20.46 60.01 -57.02
CA ILE A 915 20.16 61.40 -56.65
C ILE A 915 20.78 61.74 -55.29
#